data_AF-A0A7K4IER1-F1
#
_entry.id   AF-A0A7K4IER1-F1
#
_cell.length_a   1.000
_cell.length_b   1.000
_cell.length_c   1.000
_cell.angle_alpha   90.00
_cell.angle_beta   90.00
_cell.angle_gamma   90.00
#
_symmetry.space_group_name_H-M   'P 1'
#
loop_
_entity.id
_entity.type
_entity.pdbx_description
1 polymer ?
#
loop_
_entity_poly.entity_id
_entity_poly.type
_entity_poly.pdbx_seq_one_letter_code
_entity_poly.pdbx_strand_id
1 'polypeptide(L)'
;MTPRYPVTGIKTMDGFFESIEADTEKLRQGKRIASHSGLFGESHEIALFELARTRTTSSLPLPIAAKVSATLDSYMLDSADTFDEGLYKDALAMCLYGHLLGNYTDEDFRYLYRYSLWKSQVSESTDDWMRKALVILSAVCGPSPREIMSEVRRWIDYLGTPLWQPARFVDVCAALGIDIGPLLVEEDYRLTDTLQRRSAYLYEAAQGKKYYDVRSATREWLPEVLSSRLFSEFQRAVYAQAQQLVSDADDVRAAFRKVSDYFAECDFRTHPDDILPVRLQQLARPPSPDIVDHVVFEMVPQKMRVQLMPSIVYSTRTKKVEIILLGGQEIGRSAVLVKTSSGGILMDFGLSVANQSTPLWEPEVNLIDTVLVTHSHLDHVGGLPVLYEEFTGKWCSVAPTGAVAMTLLEDALNVGTPLPPRKNDPTDMVSRFTKENIQRVAKNHVNLEVGKSSEVAAGVVVTPIQASHIPGSVAYLVDIEGLKILYTGDFNLDDSLLFPGAQMPTESDVTIFDGTYWGREDFDRQRAAALFDDVTRNNGPVIIPSFAVGRTQEVLTMLEKTGITSRRNVMVAGMAETITKMTGYQGSWSGMKKNKTWLDRDDVLVTGGGMMAGGLARQFFNEHRDNKEAAVVLCGYLAPRTPGWNLLHGYEKHQCRVEYARLSAHSSSTRLQEWVRSCTGIKVMVHTPERTPPDGVTVPSQGQRITLSV
;
A
#
# COMPACT_ATOMS: atom_id res chain seq x y z
N MET A 1 22.31 28.49 20.84
CA MET A 1 21.38 27.34 20.82
C MET A 1 20.98 27.14 19.38
N THR A 2 21.15 25.95 18.83
CA THR A 2 20.64 25.60 17.49
C THR A 2 19.13 25.87 17.49
N PRO A 3 18.56 26.55 16.47
CA PRO A 3 17.11 26.75 16.42
C PRO A 3 16.42 25.38 16.52
N ARG A 4 15.49 25.26 17.47
CA ARG A 4 14.65 24.05 17.67
C ARG A 4 13.36 24.11 16.85
N TYR A 5 13.38 24.85 15.75
CA TYR A 5 12.33 24.94 14.76
C TYR A 5 12.96 24.68 13.38
N PRO A 6 12.21 24.13 12.41
CA PRO A 6 12.75 23.86 11.09
C PRO A 6 13.19 25.16 10.40
N VAL A 7 14.46 25.23 10.00
CA VAL A 7 14.96 26.33 9.16
C VAL A 7 14.60 26.01 7.72
N THR A 8 13.80 26.87 7.10
CA THR A 8 13.25 26.63 5.76
C THR A 8 14.00 27.41 4.68
N GLY A 9 14.72 28.48 5.06
CA GLY A 9 15.30 29.43 4.10
C GLY A 9 14.24 30.36 3.48
N ILE A 10 12.98 30.24 3.90
CA ILE A 10 11.86 31.05 3.44
C ILE A 10 11.58 32.12 4.49
N LYS A 11 11.88 33.38 4.15
CA LYS A 11 11.79 34.52 5.07
C LYS A 11 10.46 34.61 5.83
N THR A 12 9.35 34.33 5.14
CA THR A 12 8.00 34.37 5.73
C THR A 12 7.84 33.32 6.83
N MET A 13 8.32 32.09 6.61
CA MET A 13 8.22 30.97 7.55
C MET A 13 9.25 31.10 8.68
N ASP A 14 10.51 31.39 8.34
CA ASP A 14 11.57 31.58 9.33
C ASP A 14 11.24 32.73 10.27
N GLY A 15 10.77 33.87 9.72
CA GLY A 15 10.34 35.02 10.52
C GLY A 15 9.10 34.72 11.38
N PHE A 16 8.20 33.86 10.92
CA PHE A 16 7.08 33.39 11.74
C PHE A 16 7.57 32.56 12.93
N PHE A 17 8.41 31.54 12.73
CA PHE A 17 8.91 30.70 13.82
C PHE A 17 9.80 31.47 14.80
N GLU A 18 10.61 32.42 14.32
CA GLU A 18 11.37 33.35 15.16
C GLU A 18 10.45 34.19 16.06
N SER A 19 9.34 34.69 15.51
CA SER A 19 8.33 35.43 16.27
C SER A 19 7.67 34.56 17.35
N ILE A 20 7.31 33.32 17.01
CA ILE A 20 6.73 32.34 17.95
C ILE A 20 7.71 32.03 19.09
N GLU A 21 9.01 31.88 18.80
CA GLU A 21 10.02 31.67 19.83
C GLU A 21 10.16 32.89 20.77
N ALA A 22 10.20 34.10 20.21
CA ALA A 22 10.28 35.32 20.99
C ALA A 22 9.06 35.53 21.91
N ASP A 23 7.86 35.23 21.42
CA ASP A 23 6.61 35.35 22.18
C ASP A 23 6.48 34.27 23.27
N THR A 24 6.99 33.05 23.01
CA THR A 24 7.09 32.00 24.03
C THR A 24 7.92 32.46 25.22
N GLU A 25 9.05 33.13 24.96
CA GLU A 25 9.92 33.66 26.02
C GLU A 25 9.29 34.84 26.77
N LYS A 26 8.56 35.72 26.09
CA LYS A 26 7.78 36.78 26.74
C LYS A 26 6.72 36.21 27.69
N LEU A 27 5.96 35.21 27.24
CA LEU A 27 4.93 34.57 28.07
C LEU A 27 5.52 33.90 29.32
N ARG A 28 6.69 33.27 29.21
CA ARG A 28 7.43 32.72 30.37
C ARG A 28 7.81 33.79 31.38
N GLN A 29 8.08 35.00 30.92
CA GLN A 29 8.36 36.16 31.76
C GLN A 29 7.08 36.84 32.30
N GLY A 30 5.90 36.25 32.11
CA GLY A 30 4.62 36.81 32.54
C GLY A 30 4.17 38.04 31.75
N LYS A 31 4.79 38.30 30.59
CA LYS A 31 4.44 39.44 29.73
C LYS A 31 3.27 39.08 28.82
N ARG A 32 2.47 40.08 28.46
CA ARG A 32 1.43 39.94 27.43
C ARG A 32 2.07 39.86 26.04
N ILE A 33 1.49 39.04 25.18
CA ILE A 33 1.79 38.98 23.75
C ILE A 33 0.72 39.73 22.96
N ALA A 34 1.08 40.30 21.83
CA ALA A 34 0.14 40.97 20.93
C ALA A 34 -0.60 39.92 20.09
N SER A 35 -1.85 40.19 19.70
CA SER A 35 -2.60 39.30 18.83
C SER A 35 -2.03 39.35 17.42
N HIS A 36 -1.55 38.21 16.92
CA HIS A 36 -1.06 38.04 15.57
C HIS A 36 -1.78 36.87 14.89
N SER A 37 -1.87 36.93 13.56
CA SER A 37 -2.32 35.80 12.74
C SER A 37 -1.17 34.83 12.47
N GLY A 38 -1.48 33.54 12.43
CA GLY A 38 -0.58 32.49 11.97
C GLY A 38 -0.49 32.40 10.45
N LEU A 39 0.18 31.35 9.95
CA LEU A 39 0.45 31.20 8.51
C LEU A 39 -0.83 31.04 7.67
N PHE A 40 -1.96 30.63 8.23
CA PHE A 40 -3.23 30.43 7.55
C PHE A 40 -4.30 31.46 7.96
N GLY A 41 -3.94 32.49 8.73
CA GLY A 41 -4.88 33.50 9.25
C GLY A 41 -5.53 33.13 10.59
N GLU A 42 -5.22 31.95 11.13
CA GLU A 42 -5.61 31.45 12.44
C GLU A 42 -4.92 32.22 13.58
N SER A 43 -5.29 31.93 14.83
CA SER A 43 -4.62 32.54 15.99
C SER A 43 -3.18 32.02 16.14
N HIS A 44 -2.21 32.93 16.31
CA HIS A 44 -0.82 32.57 16.62
C HIS A 44 -0.64 31.75 17.92
N GLU A 45 -1.65 31.74 18.80
CA GLU A 45 -1.63 30.92 20.02
C GLU A 45 -1.44 29.43 19.69
N ILE A 46 -1.91 28.98 18.52
CA ILE A 46 -1.87 27.58 18.10
C ILE A 46 -0.41 27.11 17.91
N ALA A 47 0.41 27.86 17.18
CA ALA A 47 1.82 27.52 16.99
C ALA A 47 2.64 27.67 18.29
N LEU A 48 2.32 28.70 19.11
CA LEU A 48 2.93 28.88 20.43
C LEU A 48 2.67 27.68 21.34
N PHE A 49 1.45 27.15 21.33
CA PHE A 49 1.06 26.00 22.14
C PHE A 49 1.89 24.75 21.78
N GLU A 50 2.03 24.46 20.49
CA GLU A 50 2.83 23.31 20.04
C GLU A 50 4.33 23.48 20.35
N LEU A 51 4.87 24.69 20.18
CA LEU A 51 6.25 24.96 20.59
C LEU A 51 6.45 24.80 22.10
N ALA A 52 5.49 25.24 22.92
CA ALA A 52 5.56 25.10 24.37
C ALA A 52 5.54 23.62 24.80
N ARG A 53 4.77 22.76 24.11
CA ARG A 53 4.70 21.31 24.36
C ARG A 53 6.04 20.62 24.17
N THR A 54 6.80 20.96 23.12
CA THR A 54 8.14 20.38 22.89
C THR A 54 9.14 20.71 24.01
N ARG A 55 8.90 21.78 24.77
CA ARG A 55 9.84 22.31 25.78
C ARG A 55 9.51 21.88 27.21
N THR A 56 8.53 20.98 27.41
CA THR A 56 8.07 20.49 28.74
C THR A 56 7.81 21.60 29.76
N THR A 57 7.40 22.78 29.29
CA THR A 57 7.11 23.93 30.16
C THR A 57 5.64 23.96 30.58
N SER A 58 5.40 24.35 31.84
CA SER A 58 4.08 24.50 32.48
C SER A 58 3.08 25.29 31.64
N SER A 59 1.78 25.00 31.84
CA SER A 59 0.64 25.56 31.10
C SER A 59 0.72 27.08 30.91
N LEU A 60 1.02 27.50 29.67
CA LEU A 60 0.82 28.88 29.24
C LEU A 60 -0.68 29.15 29.13
N PRO A 61 -1.18 30.34 29.50
CA PRO A 61 -2.60 30.69 29.41
C PRO A 61 -2.98 31.00 27.95
N LEU A 62 -3.12 29.96 27.14
CA LEU A 62 -3.48 30.02 25.71
C LEU A 62 -4.90 29.48 25.50
N PRO A 63 -5.95 30.27 25.80
CA PRO A 63 -7.33 29.78 25.79
C PRO A 63 -7.84 29.39 24.39
N ILE A 64 -7.39 30.07 23.33
CA ILE A 64 -7.77 29.73 21.96
C ILE A 64 -7.11 28.41 21.60
N ALA A 65 -5.81 28.27 21.84
CA ALA A 65 -5.11 27.01 21.56
C ALA A 65 -5.67 25.85 22.40
N ALA A 66 -6.04 26.07 23.67
CA ALA A 66 -6.67 25.04 24.49
C ALA A 66 -8.01 24.54 23.88
N LYS A 67 -8.83 25.47 23.35
CA LYS A 67 -10.06 25.12 22.62
C LYS A 67 -9.74 24.32 21.36
N VAL A 68 -8.78 24.76 20.56
CA VAL A 68 -8.39 24.08 19.31
C VAL A 68 -7.79 22.71 19.58
N SER A 69 -6.97 22.56 20.64
CA SER A 69 -6.43 21.26 21.07
C SER A 69 -7.56 20.30 21.45
N ALA A 70 -8.57 20.75 22.20
CA ALA A 70 -9.72 19.92 22.54
C ALA A 70 -10.52 19.51 21.29
N THR A 71 -10.64 20.40 20.30
CA THR A 71 -11.25 20.08 19.00
C THR A 71 -10.42 19.05 18.24
N LEU A 72 -9.11 19.25 18.12
CA LEU A 72 -8.18 18.33 17.48
C LEU A 72 -8.28 16.94 18.10
N ASP A 73 -8.26 16.87 19.44
CA ASP A 73 -8.49 15.63 20.17
C ASP A 73 -9.82 15.01 19.74
N SER A 74 -10.93 15.74 19.75
CA SER A 74 -12.24 15.19 19.35
C SER A 74 -12.27 14.59 17.93
N TYR A 75 -11.52 15.14 16.98
CA TYR A 75 -11.39 14.57 15.62
C TYR A 75 -10.49 13.33 15.61
N MET A 76 -9.36 13.38 16.30
CA MET A 76 -8.48 12.22 16.49
C MET A 76 -9.23 11.04 17.13
N LEU A 77 -10.25 11.32 17.94
CA LEU A 77 -11.08 10.31 18.61
C LEU A 77 -12.34 9.91 17.86
N ASP A 78 -12.64 10.54 16.71
CA ASP A 78 -13.93 10.43 16.01
C ASP A 78 -15.13 10.61 16.96
N SER A 79 -15.01 11.57 17.88
CA SER A 79 -16.03 11.89 18.90
C SER A 79 -16.65 13.27 18.70
N ALA A 80 -16.39 13.94 17.58
CA ALA A 80 -16.96 15.23 17.28
C ALA A 80 -18.41 15.08 16.80
N ASP A 81 -19.35 15.70 17.52
CA ASP A 81 -20.78 15.67 17.20
C ASP A 81 -21.12 16.49 15.95
N THR A 82 -20.36 17.57 15.70
CA THR A 82 -20.56 18.48 14.57
C THR A 82 -19.22 18.77 13.88
N PHE A 83 -19.30 18.99 12.56
CA PHE A 83 -18.16 19.45 11.77
C PHE A 83 -18.29 20.96 11.55
N ASP A 84 -17.30 21.71 12.00
CA ASP A 84 -17.14 23.14 11.73
C ASP A 84 -15.86 23.35 10.94
N GLU A 85 -15.98 23.91 9.73
CA GLU A 85 -14.84 24.02 8.81
C GLU A 85 -13.73 24.95 9.34
N GLY A 86 -14.10 26.01 10.08
CA GLY A 86 -13.12 26.94 10.65
C GLY A 86 -12.30 26.29 11.76
N LEU A 87 -12.98 25.66 12.72
CA LEU A 87 -12.33 24.91 13.80
C LEU A 87 -11.53 23.71 13.28
N TYR A 88 -11.98 23.09 12.19
CA TYR A 88 -11.22 22.05 11.51
C TYR A 88 -9.91 22.56 10.92
N LYS A 89 -9.92 23.71 10.24
CA LYS A 89 -8.69 24.34 9.73
C LYS A 89 -7.74 24.75 10.84
N ASP A 90 -8.27 25.25 11.96
CA ASP A 90 -7.45 25.55 13.15
C ASP A 90 -6.81 24.27 13.74
N ALA A 91 -7.57 23.17 13.81
CA ALA A 91 -7.06 21.88 14.27
C ALA A 91 -6.01 21.28 13.33
N LEU A 92 -6.20 21.40 12.00
CA LEU A 92 -5.21 21.03 11.01
C LEU A 92 -3.95 21.88 11.13
N ALA A 93 -4.07 23.19 11.35
CA ALA A 93 -2.93 24.07 11.58
C ALA A 93 -2.15 23.66 12.84
N MET A 94 -2.85 23.32 13.93
CA MET A 94 -2.22 22.78 15.14
C MET A 94 -1.44 21.49 14.86
N CYS A 95 -2.06 20.53 14.16
CA CYS A 95 -1.40 19.28 13.80
C CYS A 95 -0.18 19.52 12.90
N LEU A 96 -0.29 20.45 11.93
CA LEU A 96 0.80 20.83 11.04
C LEU A 96 1.97 21.43 11.82
N TYR A 97 1.73 22.42 12.69
CA TYR A 97 2.81 23.02 13.49
C TYR A 97 3.44 22.02 14.43
N GLY A 98 2.64 21.18 15.09
CA GLY A 98 3.19 20.12 15.93
C GLY A 98 3.96 19.09 15.12
N HIS A 99 3.56 18.77 13.88
CA HIS A 99 4.33 17.91 12.97
C HIS A 99 5.71 18.50 12.67
N LEU A 100 5.74 19.77 12.24
CA LEU A 100 6.99 20.52 11.98
C LEU A 100 7.92 20.60 13.20
N LEU A 101 7.35 20.51 14.40
CA LEU A 101 8.06 20.57 15.68
C LEU A 101 8.33 19.18 16.30
N GLY A 102 7.88 18.09 15.66
CA GLY A 102 8.06 16.71 16.13
C GLY A 102 7.08 16.21 17.21
N ASN A 103 5.99 16.94 17.48
CA ASN A 103 4.89 16.50 18.36
C ASN A 103 3.90 15.54 17.66
N TYR A 104 3.82 15.61 16.33
CA TYR A 104 2.98 14.75 15.50
C TYR A 104 3.79 14.15 14.35
N THR A 105 3.25 13.12 13.73
CA THR A 105 3.82 12.28 12.68
C THR A 105 3.08 12.47 11.35
N ASP A 106 3.66 12.00 10.25
CA ASP A 106 2.99 12.00 8.94
C ASP A 106 1.62 11.32 9.00
N GLU A 107 1.48 10.29 9.84
CA GLU A 107 0.23 9.55 10.04
C GLU A 107 -0.85 10.35 10.76
N ASP A 108 -0.47 11.20 11.71
CA ASP A 108 -1.39 12.11 12.39
C ASP A 108 -2.04 13.09 11.41
N PHE A 109 -1.20 13.70 10.58
CA PHE A 109 -1.65 14.66 9.57
C PHE A 109 -2.53 13.98 8.52
N ARG A 110 -2.12 12.80 8.05
CA ARG A 110 -2.91 12.02 7.09
C ARG A 110 -4.24 11.57 7.66
N TYR A 111 -4.28 11.13 8.91
CA TYR A 111 -5.52 10.74 9.57
C TYR A 111 -6.53 11.90 9.56
N LEU A 112 -6.10 13.11 9.94
CA LEU A 112 -6.98 14.29 9.94
C LEU A 112 -7.49 14.64 8.54
N TYR A 113 -6.62 14.59 7.53
CA TYR A 113 -7.05 14.78 6.14
C TYR A 113 -8.15 13.78 5.76
N ARG A 114 -7.93 12.47 6.03
CA ARG A 114 -8.92 11.43 5.73
C ARG A 114 -10.20 11.59 6.53
N TYR A 115 -10.11 12.05 7.78
CA TYR A 115 -11.26 12.38 8.61
C TYR A 115 -12.16 13.41 7.92
N SER A 116 -11.60 14.44 7.27
CA SER A 116 -12.44 15.38 6.50
C SER A 116 -13.15 14.74 5.32
N LEU A 117 -12.53 13.78 4.62
CA LEU A 117 -13.16 13.11 3.48
C LEU A 117 -14.43 12.35 3.88
N TRP A 118 -14.50 11.88 5.14
CA TRP A 118 -15.65 11.15 5.66
C TRP A 118 -16.77 12.06 6.17
N LYS A 119 -16.42 13.16 6.83
CA LYS A 119 -17.39 14.03 7.54
C LYS A 119 -17.82 15.25 6.74
N SER A 120 -17.03 15.65 5.75
CA SER A 120 -17.25 16.86 4.98
C SER A 120 -17.07 16.56 3.50
N GLN A 121 -18.02 16.96 2.68
CA GLN A 121 -17.72 17.12 1.26
C GLN A 121 -16.72 18.27 1.17
N VAL A 122 -15.46 17.93 0.89
CA VAL A 122 -14.32 18.87 0.88
C VAL A 122 -14.69 20.13 0.10
N SER A 123 -14.62 21.29 0.77
CA SER A 123 -14.88 22.58 0.14
C SER A 123 -13.65 23.05 -0.64
N GLU A 124 -13.84 23.92 -1.64
CA GLU A 124 -12.73 24.57 -2.36
C GLU A 124 -11.79 25.32 -1.40
N SER A 125 -12.33 25.89 -0.33
CA SER A 125 -11.55 26.57 0.70
C SER A 125 -10.70 25.63 1.55
N THR A 126 -11.12 24.38 1.76
CA THR A 126 -10.29 23.35 2.42
C THR A 126 -9.18 22.86 1.51
N ASP A 127 -9.47 22.76 0.22
CA ASP A 127 -8.50 22.43 -0.83
C ASP A 127 -7.39 23.50 -0.94
N ASP A 128 -7.74 24.79 -0.91
CA ASP A 128 -6.78 25.90 -0.86
C ASP A 128 -5.88 25.83 0.38
N TRP A 129 -6.49 25.58 1.55
CA TRP A 129 -5.76 25.40 2.80
C TRP A 129 -4.77 24.23 2.70
N MET A 130 -5.21 23.09 2.17
CA MET A 130 -4.39 21.90 2.04
C MET A 130 -3.21 22.13 1.11
N ARG A 131 -3.41 22.75 -0.06
CA ARG A 131 -2.30 23.11 -0.98
C ARG A 131 -1.23 23.95 -0.28
N LYS A 132 -1.64 24.92 0.55
CA LYS A 132 -0.71 25.73 1.35
C LYS A 132 0.03 24.92 2.41
N ALA A 133 -0.67 24.02 3.10
CA ALA A 133 -0.05 23.13 4.08
C ALA A 133 0.99 22.20 3.44
N LEU A 134 0.71 21.65 2.25
CA LEU A 134 1.68 20.81 1.54
C LEU A 134 2.94 21.58 1.16
N VAL A 135 2.82 22.81 0.66
CA VAL A 135 4.00 23.64 0.35
C VAL A 135 4.81 23.93 1.61
N ILE A 136 4.15 24.19 2.75
CA ILE A 136 4.81 24.41 4.05
C ILE A 136 5.55 23.15 4.53
N LEU A 137 4.92 21.98 4.47
CA LEU A 137 5.55 20.70 4.82
C LEU A 137 6.77 20.44 3.94
N SER A 138 6.64 20.67 2.64
CA SER A 138 7.70 20.43 1.65
C SER A 138 8.87 21.40 1.76
N ALA A 139 8.62 22.65 2.11
CA ALA A 139 9.66 23.68 2.27
C ALA A 139 10.70 23.34 3.35
N VAL A 140 10.36 22.49 4.31
CA VAL A 140 11.29 22.05 5.35
C VAL A 140 12.32 21.05 4.82
N CYS A 141 12.01 20.34 3.73
CA CYS A 141 12.88 19.33 3.15
C CYS A 141 13.95 19.92 2.21
N GLY A 142 13.69 21.09 1.61
CA GLY A 142 14.63 21.78 0.72
C GLY A 142 14.06 23.11 0.21
N PRO A 143 14.90 24.14 0.00
CA PRO A 143 14.43 25.49 -0.32
C PRO A 143 14.16 25.71 -1.82
N SER A 144 14.59 24.83 -2.73
CA SER A 144 14.44 25.10 -4.16
C SER A 144 12.99 24.86 -4.63
N PRO A 145 12.45 25.69 -5.54
CA PRO A 145 11.11 25.49 -6.10
C PRO A 145 10.85 24.06 -6.62
N ARG A 146 11.85 23.44 -7.26
CA ARG A 146 11.74 22.08 -7.81
C ARG A 146 11.68 21.01 -6.72
N GLU A 147 12.54 21.08 -5.71
CA GLU A 147 12.51 20.14 -4.57
C GLU A 147 11.19 20.25 -3.81
N ILE A 148 10.70 21.47 -3.58
CA ILE A 148 9.41 21.72 -2.92
C ILE A 148 8.28 21.07 -3.71
N MET A 149 8.21 21.30 -5.02
CA MET A 149 7.15 20.71 -5.85
C MET A 149 7.25 19.18 -5.90
N SER A 150 8.46 18.62 -5.89
CA SER A 150 8.66 17.17 -5.87
C SER A 150 8.19 16.54 -4.54
N GLU A 151 8.48 17.20 -3.43
CA GLU A 151 8.00 16.79 -2.12
C GLU A 151 6.48 17.00 -1.97
N VAL A 152 5.91 18.06 -2.57
CA VAL A 152 4.45 18.24 -2.66
C VAL A 152 3.82 17.06 -3.40
N ARG A 153 4.41 16.61 -4.50
CA ARG A 153 3.94 15.44 -5.26
C ARG A 153 3.94 14.17 -4.40
N ARG A 154 4.99 13.95 -3.60
CA ARG A 154 5.08 12.85 -2.63
C ARG A 154 3.96 12.91 -1.59
N TRP A 155 3.68 14.09 -1.04
CA TRP A 155 2.58 14.28 -0.09
C TRP A 155 1.20 14.01 -0.69
N ILE A 156 0.95 14.44 -1.94
CA ILE A 156 -0.28 14.13 -2.67
C ILE A 156 -0.51 12.61 -2.73
N ASP A 157 0.53 11.84 -3.11
CA ASP A 157 0.45 10.37 -3.15
C ASP A 157 0.23 9.75 -1.76
N TYR A 158 0.97 10.23 -0.76
CA TYR A 158 0.91 9.70 0.59
C TYR A 158 -0.47 9.91 1.22
N LEU A 159 -1.04 11.11 1.07
CA LEU A 159 -2.37 11.46 1.55
C LEU A 159 -3.49 10.82 0.74
N GLY A 160 -3.24 10.50 -0.54
CA GLY A 160 -4.26 10.04 -1.48
C GLY A 160 -5.24 11.15 -1.84
N THR A 161 -4.76 12.39 -1.99
CA THR A 161 -5.59 13.52 -2.42
C THR A 161 -5.85 13.45 -3.93
N PRO A 162 -6.81 14.21 -4.48
CA PRO A 162 -6.85 14.46 -5.90
C PRO A 162 -5.51 15.01 -6.40
N LEU A 163 -5.16 14.70 -7.65
CA LEU A 163 -3.95 15.24 -8.27
C LEU A 163 -4.17 16.70 -8.69
N TRP A 164 -3.76 17.64 -7.83
CA TRP A 164 -3.75 19.06 -8.20
C TRP A 164 -2.55 19.36 -9.12
N GLN A 165 -2.83 19.95 -10.28
CA GLN A 165 -1.78 20.34 -11.23
C GLN A 165 -0.80 21.35 -10.61
N PRO A 166 0.48 21.36 -11.02
CA PRO A 166 1.48 22.32 -10.54
C PRO A 166 1.04 23.79 -10.59
N ALA A 167 0.28 24.18 -11.62
CA ALA A 167 -0.25 25.53 -11.76
C ALA A 167 -1.18 25.97 -10.60
N ARG A 168 -1.82 25.02 -9.89
CA ARG A 168 -2.67 25.31 -8.72
C ARG A 168 -1.88 25.71 -7.48
N PHE A 169 -0.55 25.62 -7.52
CA PHE A 169 0.33 26.00 -6.41
C PHE A 169 0.96 27.39 -6.59
N VAL A 170 0.76 28.07 -7.73
CA VAL A 170 1.42 29.36 -8.03
C VAL A 170 1.09 30.41 -6.97
N ASP A 171 -0.19 30.67 -6.71
CA ASP A 171 -0.63 31.71 -5.78
C ASP A 171 -0.20 31.40 -4.33
N VAL A 172 -0.27 30.11 -3.98
CA VAL A 172 0.11 29.60 -2.65
C VAL A 172 1.62 29.75 -2.41
N CYS A 173 2.44 29.36 -3.38
CA CYS A 173 3.90 29.51 -3.33
C CYS A 173 4.28 30.99 -3.29
N ALA A 174 3.67 31.83 -4.14
CA ALA A 174 3.92 33.27 -4.17
C ALA A 174 3.59 33.94 -2.83
N ALA A 175 2.50 33.53 -2.17
CA ALA A 175 2.14 34.02 -0.83
C ALA A 175 3.16 33.65 0.25
N LEU A 176 3.98 32.62 0.04
CA LEU A 176 5.08 32.23 0.91
C LEU A 176 6.43 32.83 0.49
N GLY A 177 6.49 33.53 -0.65
CA GLY A 177 7.72 34.09 -1.21
C GLY A 177 8.51 33.12 -2.08
N ILE A 178 7.87 32.06 -2.57
CA ILE A 178 8.44 31.05 -3.47
C ILE A 178 7.93 31.32 -4.89
N ASP A 179 8.85 31.54 -5.84
CA ASP A 179 8.48 31.68 -7.25
C ASP A 179 8.65 30.37 -8.01
N ILE A 180 7.52 29.71 -8.33
CA ILE A 180 7.49 28.51 -9.17
C ILE A 180 7.18 28.84 -10.64
N GLY A 181 6.94 30.10 -11.00
CA GLY A 181 6.59 30.50 -12.37
C GLY A 181 7.61 30.05 -13.43
N PRO A 182 8.93 30.23 -13.21
CA PRO A 182 9.97 29.73 -14.11
C PRO A 182 9.92 28.22 -14.33
N LEU A 183 9.61 27.45 -13.28
CA LEU A 183 9.51 25.99 -13.35
C LEU A 183 8.38 25.54 -14.29
N LEU A 184 7.24 26.25 -14.27
CA LEU A 184 6.07 25.90 -15.09
C LEU A 184 6.26 26.13 -16.59
N VAL A 185 7.26 26.92 -16.99
CA VAL A 185 7.59 27.14 -18.40
C VAL A 185 8.70 26.23 -18.92
N GLU A 186 9.29 25.41 -18.04
CA GLU A 186 10.23 24.36 -18.42
C GLU A 186 9.52 23.28 -19.26
N GLU A 187 10.28 22.58 -20.10
CA GLU A 187 9.73 21.68 -21.11
C GLU A 187 8.94 20.52 -20.49
N ASP A 188 9.41 19.99 -19.35
CA ASP A 188 8.79 18.91 -18.58
C ASP A 188 7.38 19.27 -18.07
N TYR A 189 7.25 20.43 -17.42
CA TYR A 189 5.96 20.93 -16.94
C TYR A 189 5.01 21.30 -18.08
N ARG A 190 5.51 21.96 -19.14
CA ARG A 190 4.68 22.32 -20.31
C ARG A 190 4.17 21.10 -21.06
N LEU A 191 5.01 20.08 -21.22
CA LEU A 191 4.62 18.83 -21.85
C LEU A 191 3.55 18.11 -21.02
N THR A 192 3.74 18.04 -19.70
CA THR A 192 2.76 17.45 -18.79
C THR A 192 1.40 18.15 -18.88
N ASP A 193 1.37 19.48 -18.79
CA ASP A 193 0.12 20.26 -18.93
C ASP A 193 -0.55 20.02 -20.30
N THR A 194 0.24 19.99 -21.37
CA THR A 194 -0.26 19.75 -22.74
C THR A 194 -0.93 18.38 -22.84
N LEU A 195 -0.28 17.32 -22.33
CA LEU A 195 -0.80 15.95 -22.37
C LEU A 195 -2.07 15.80 -21.54
N GLN A 196 -2.14 16.46 -20.38
CA GLN A 196 -3.34 16.44 -19.55
C GLN A 196 -4.52 17.15 -20.22
N ARG A 197 -4.31 18.34 -20.82
CA ARG A 197 -5.37 19.10 -21.51
C ARG A 197 -5.84 18.44 -22.80
N ARG A 198 -4.96 17.73 -23.50
CA ARG A 198 -5.26 17.05 -24.78
C ARG A 198 -5.29 15.53 -24.62
N SER A 199 -5.88 15.04 -23.53
CA SER A 199 -5.90 13.60 -23.19
C SER A 199 -6.60 12.70 -24.23
N ALA A 200 -7.41 13.25 -25.12
CA ALA A 200 -8.01 12.52 -26.25
C ALA A 200 -7.04 12.30 -27.44
N TYR A 201 -5.95 13.08 -27.53
CA TYR A 201 -4.97 13.09 -28.62
C TYR A 201 -3.55 13.00 -28.07
N LEU A 202 -3.33 12.07 -27.13
CA LEU A 202 -2.07 11.94 -26.39
C LEU A 202 -0.87 11.69 -27.33
N TYR A 203 -1.05 10.84 -28.34
CA TYR A 203 0.02 10.52 -29.28
C TYR A 203 0.38 11.72 -30.15
N GLU A 204 -0.62 12.42 -30.69
CA GLU A 204 -0.42 13.63 -31.48
C GLU A 204 0.23 14.74 -30.66
N ALA A 205 -0.13 14.86 -29.37
CA ALA A 205 0.49 15.80 -28.45
C ALA A 205 1.96 15.47 -28.14
N ALA A 206 2.37 14.20 -28.27
CA ALA A 206 3.73 13.73 -28.08
C ALA A 206 4.48 13.44 -29.40
N GLN A 207 3.88 13.77 -30.56
CA GLN A 207 4.37 13.38 -31.86
C GLN A 207 5.77 13.93 -32.14
N GLY A 208 6.64 13.09 -32.74
CA GLY A 208 8.00 13.47 -33.10
C GLY A 208 9.00 13.44 -31.93
N LYS A 209 8.56 13.05 -30.73
CA LYS A 209 9.43 12.82 -29.56
C LYS A 209 9.64 11.32 -29.35
N LYS A 210 10.74 10.95 -28.68
CA LYS A 210 10.98 9.56 -28.24
C LYS A 210 10.15 9.28 -26.98
N TYR A 211 9.71 8.04 -26.83
CA TYR A 211 8.92 7.64 -25.66
C TYR A 211 9.67 7.89 -24.34
N TYR A 212 10.96 7.52 -24.29
CA TYR A 212 11.78 7.68 -23.10
C TYR A 212 11.90 9.15 -22.65
N ASP A 213 12.07 10.08 -23.59
CA ASP A 213 12.15 11.51 -23.30
C ASP A 213 10.82 12.04 -22.75
N VAL A 214 9.71 11.68 -23.40
CA VAL A 214 8.36 12.09 -22.96
C VAL A 214 8.06 11.53 -21.57
N ARG A 215 8.33 10.25 -21.34
CA ARG A 215 8.14 9.62 -20.03
C ARG A 215 9.02 10.28 -18.98
N SER A 216 10.32 10.44 -19.24
CA SER A 216 11.25 11.03 -18.26
C SER A 216 10.84 12.44 -17.85
N ALA A 217 10.36 13.24 -18.82
CA ALA A 217 9.87 14.59 -18.58
C ALA A 217 8.52 14.64 -17.84
N THR A 218 7.71 13.60 -17.91
CA THR A 218 6.32 13.64 -17.42
C THR A 218 6.04 12.69 -16.26
N ARG A 219 6.98 11.80 -15.93
CA ARG A 219 6.85 10.70 -14.95
C ARG A 219 6.32 11.13 -13.59
N GLU A 220 6.72 12.32 -13.15
CA GLU A 220 6.38 12.82 -11.83
C GLU A 220 4.92 13.31 -11.74
N TRP A 221 4.44 14.03 -12.76
CA TRP A 221 3.18 14.78 -12.69
C TRP A 221 2.09 14.31 -13.65
N LEU A 222 2.39 13.44 -14.61
CA LEU A 222 1.38 12.87 -15.49
C LEU A 222 0.63 11.74 -14.77
N PRO A 223 -0.72 11.80 -14.68
CA PRO A 223 -1.50 10.73 -14.07
C PRO A 223 -1.18 9.37 -14.70
N GLU A 224 -1.06 8.33 -13.86
CA GLU A 224 -0.72 6.97 -14.30
C GLU A 224 -1.68 6.44 -15.39
N VAL A 225 -2.96 6.83 -15.34
CA VAL A 225 -3.94 6.54 -16.40
C VAL A 225 -3.48 7.04 -17.76
N LEU A 226 -3.05 8.30 -17.82
CA LEU A 226 -2.62 8.93 -19.06
C LEU A 226 -1.26 8.39 -19.50
N SER A 227 -0.36 8.15 -18.56
CA SER A 227 0.93 7.51 -18.81
C SER A 227 0.76 6.12 -19.46
N SER A 228 -0.19 5.32 -18.98
CA SER A 228 -0.52 4.00 -19.55
C SER A 228 -1.11 4.10 -20.96
N ARG A 229 -2.06 5.00 -21.19
CA ARG A 229 -2.63 5.24 -22.54
C ARG A 229 -1.58 5.73 -23.52
N LEU A 230 -0.74 6.67 -23.10
CA LEU A 230 0.35 7.21 -23.90
C LEU A 230 1.32 6.10 -24.30
N PHE A 231 1.70 5.24 -23.34
CA PHE A 231 2.54 4.08 -23.61
C PHE A 231 1.92 3.16 -24.67
N SER A 232 0.63 2.83 -24.56
CA SER A 232 -0.06 1.97 -25.54
C SER A 232 -0.04 2.54 -26.95
N GLU A 233 -0.17 3.86 -27.12
CA GLU A 233 -0.09 4.50 -28.43
C GLU A 233 1.34 4.49 -29.00
N PHE A 234 2.35 4.80 -28.19
CA PHE A 234 3.76 4.67 -28.59
C PHE A 234 4.10 3.21 -28.96
N GLN A 235 3.65 2.25 -28.16
CA GLN A 235 3.85 0.83 -28.41
C GLN A 235 3.25 0.44 -29.77
N ARG A 236 2.00 0.82 -30.05
CA ARG A 236 1.35 0.54 -31.34
C ARG A 236 2.15 1.09 -32.52
N ALA A 237 2.61 2.34 -32.42
CA ALA A 237 3.40 2.97 -33.47
C ALA A 237 4.75 2.28 -33.68
N VAL A 238 5.46 1.96 -32.60
CA VAL A 238 6.77 1.28 -32.65
C VAL A 238 6.64 -0.11 -33.27
N TYR A 239 5.66 -0.92 -32.87
CA TYR A 239 5.43 -2.24 -33.46
C TYR A 239 5.01 -2.18 -34.94
N ALA A 240 4.24 -1.17 -35.34
CA ALA A 240 3.87 -0.97 -36.74
C ALA A 240 5.08 -0.68 -37.64
N GLN A 241 6.08 0.06 -37.13
CA GLN A 241 7.33 0.30 -37.84
C GLN A 241 8.24 -0.94 -37.80
N ALA A 242 8.38 -1.58 -36.64
CA ALA A 242 9.17 -2.80 -36.46
C ALA A 242 8.72 -3.93 -37.41
N GLN A 243 7.41 -4.03 -37.68
CA GLN A 243 6.86 -4.98 -38.64
C GLN A 243 7.46 -4.85 -40.04
N GLN A 244 7.84 -3.64 -40.47
CA GLN A 244 8.40 -3.41 -41.81
C GLN A 244 9.82 -3.98 -41.96
N LEU A 245 10.49 -4.27 -40.84
CA LEU A 245 11.85 -4.81 -40.80
C LEU A 245 11.87 -6.35 -40.83
N VAL A 246 10.76 -6.99 -40.47
CA VAL A 246 10.60 -8.45 -40.41
C VAL A 246 10.03 -8.96 -41.73
N SER A 247 10.69 -9.97 -42.30
CA SER A 247 10.31 -10.63 -43.54
C SER A 247 9.83 -12.06 -43.28
N ASP A 248 9.09 -12.64 -44.23
CA ASP A 248 8.57 -14.02 -44.12
C ASP A 248 9.69 -15.09 -44.07
N ALA A 249 10.93 -14.73 -44.43
CA ALA A 249 12.09 -15.60 -44.38
C ALA A 249 12.82 -15.58 -43.03
N ASP A 250 12.48 -14.66 -42.13
CA ASP A 250 13.13 -14.55 -40.83
C ASP A 250 12.61 -15.63 -39.86
N ASP A 251 13.53 -16.31 -39.18
CA ASP A 251 13.20 -17.13 -38.02
C ASP A 251 12.96 -16.27 -36.76
N VAL A 252 12.49 -16.89 -35.68
CA VAL A 252 12.19 -16.21 -34.42
C VAL A 252 13.38 -15.40 -33.91
N ARG A 253 14.61 -15.94 -33.98
CA ARG A 253 15.82 -15.27 -33.48
C ARG A 253 16.22 -14.07 -34.33
N ALA A 254 16.16 -14.21 -35.65
CA ALA A 254 16.46 -13.14 -36.60
C ALA A 254 15.43 -12.00 -36.46
N ALA A 255 14.15 -12.32 -36.39
CA ALA A 255 13.08 -11.35 -36.18
C ALA A 255 13.23 -10.64 -34.82
N PHE A 256 13.47 -11.39 -33.74
CA PHE A 256 13.71 -10.82 -32.40
C PHE A 256 14.85 -9.81 -32.43
N ARG A 257 15.98 -10.17 -33.06
CA ARG A 257 17.13 -9.27 -33.18
C ARG A 257 16.77 -7.99 -33.92
N LYS A 258 16.12 -8.07 -35.09
CA LYS A 258 15.74 -6.89 -35.87
C LYS A 258 14.81 -5.96 -35.09
N VAL A 259 13.80 -6.51 -34.41
CA VAL A 259 12.86 -5.72 -33.61
C VAL A 259 13.54 -5.11 -32.38
N SER A 260 14.40 -5.88 -31.71
CA SER A 260 15.20 -5.40 -30.57
C SER A 260 16.16 -4.28 -30.97
N ASP A 261 16.85 -4.41 -32.12
CA ASP A 261 17.76 -3.39 -32.64
C ASP A 261 16.97 -2.09 -32.96
N TYR A 262 15.76 -2.23 -33.52
CA TYR A 262 14.87 -1.08 -33.76
C TYR A 262 14.38 -0.42 -32.47
N PHE A 263 14.01 -1.21 -31.44
CA PHE A 263 13.62 -0.69 -30.12
C PHE A 263 14.75 0.14 -29.51
N ALA A 264 16.00 -0.32 -29.63
CA ALA A 264 17.18 0.43 -29.20
C ALA A 264 17.39 1.72 -30.02
N GLU A 265 17.23 1.65 -31.35
CA GLU A 265 17.39 2.80 -32.26
C GLU A 265 16.40 3.94 -31.94
N CYS A 266 15.12 3.60 -31.73
CA CYS A 266 14.07 4.58 -31.40
C CYS A 266 13.98 4.93 -29.91
N ASP A 267 14.87 4.38 -29.09
CA ASP A 267 14.91 4.58 -27.64
C ASP A 267 13.61 4.17 -26.92
N PHE A 268 13.03 3.05 -27.33
CA PHE A 268 11.83 2.49 -26.72
C PHE A 268 12.18 1.74 -25.42
N ARG A 269 12.50 2.55 -24.40
CA ARG A 269 12.97 2.12 -23.09
C ARG A 269 12.29 2.88 -21.96
N THR A 270 12.44 2.36 -20.74
CA THR A 270 11.94 2.93 -19.48
C THR A 270 13.06 3.27 -18.50
N HIS A 271 14.24 2.73 -18.74
CA HIS A 271 15.46 2.93 -17.97
C HIS A 271 16.64 3.16 -18.93
N PRO A 272 17.63 4.02 -18.62
CA PRO A 272 18.77 4.27 -19.49
C PRO A 272 19.47 3.01 -19.97
N ASP A 273 19.60 2.02 -19.09
CA ASP A 273 20.39 0.82 -19.35
C ASP A 273 19.59 -0.37 -19.91
N ASP A 274 18.29 -0.20 -20.20
CA ASP A 274 17.46 -1.33 -20.60
C ASP A 274 16.31 -0.97 -21.53
N ILE A 275 16.22 -1.65 -22.68
CA ILE A 275 15.09 -1.55 -23.59
C ILE A 275 13.86 -2.29 -23.05
N LEU A 276 12.69 -1.95 -23.57
CA LEU A 276 11.47 -2.68 -23.24
C LEU A 276 11.48 -4.10 -23.82
N PRO A 277 10.82 -5.07 -23.15
CA PRO A 277 10.71 -6.44 -23.66
C PRO A 277 10.11 -6.49 -25.07
N VAL A 278 10.72 -7.31 -25.93
CA VAL A 278 10.26 -7.51 -27.30
C VAL A 278 9.32 -8.71 -27.35
N ARG A 279 8.08 -8.46 -27.78
CA ARG A 279 7.01 -9.46 -27.89
C ARG A 279 6.64 -9.64 -29.35
N LEU A 280 7.30 -10.56 -30.06
CA LEU A 280 7.08 -10.76 -31.50
C LEU A 280 5.62 -11.08 -31.84
N GLN A 281 4.87 -11.73 -30.94
CA GLN A 281 3.44 -11.97 -31.09
C GLN A 281 2.58 -10.70 -31.21
N GLN A 282 3.12 -9.52 -30.89
CA GLN A 282 2.45 -8.23 -31.08
C GLN A 282 2.65 -7.64 -32.49
N LEU A 283 3.52 -8.24 -33.31
CA LEU A 283 3.63 -7.92 -34.72
C LEU A 283 2.32 -8.30 -35.44
N ALA A 284 1.94 -7.52 -36.46
CA ALA A 284 0.75 -7.81 -37.27
C ALA A 284 0.88 -9.13 -38.05
N ARG A 285 2.11 -9.49 -38.43
CA ARG A 285 2.53 -10.70 -39.12
C ARG A 285 3.82 -11.18 -38.45
N PRO A 286 3.73 -11.91 -37.32
CA PRO A 286 4.90 -12.47 -36.67
C PRO A 286 5.54 -13.56 -37.54
N PRO A 287 6.83 -13.87 -37.34
CA PRO A 287 7.49 -14.97 -38.06
C PRO A 287 6.86 -16.32 -37.71
N SER A 288 7.28 -17.38 -38.42
CA SER A 288 6.84 -18.74 -38.07
C SER A 288 7.32 -19.10 -36.64
N PRO A 289 6.44 -19.61 -35.77
CA PRO A 289 6.78 -19.93 -34.39
C PRO A 289 7.70 -21.15 -34.29
N ASP A 290 8.52 -21.20 -33.23
CA ASP A 290 9.32 -22.38 -32.92
C ASP A 290 8.47 -23.53 -32.34
N ILE A 291 8.96 -24.76 -32.49
CA ILE A 291 8.31 -25.94 -31.89
C ILE A 291 8.55 -25.93 -30.38
N VAL A 292 7.48 -26.00 -29.61
CA VAL A 292 7.54 -26.12 -28.15
C VAL A 292 8.00 -27.52 -27.76
N ASP A 293 8.97 -27.60 -26.85
CA ASP A 293 9.38 -28.86 -26.24
C ASP A 293 8.19 -29.53 -25.51
N HIS A 294 8.02 -30.84 -25.67
CA HIS A 294 6.90 -31.57 -25.06
C HIS A 294 6.89 -31.47 -23.53
N VAL A 295 8.06 -31.44 -22.89
CA VAL A 295 8.18 -31.31 -21.43
C VAL A 295 7.67 -29.94 -20.98
N VAL A 296 8.12 -28.87 -21.66
CA VAL A 296 7.65 -27.49 -21.46
C VAL A 296 6.13 -27.41 -21.64
N PHE A 297 5.59 -27.99 -22.72
CA PHE A 297 4.15 -27.99 -22.98
C PHE A 297 3.33 -28.65 -21.84
N GLU A 298 3.83 -29.74 -21.25
CA GLU A 298 3.17 -30.39 -20.12
C GLU A 298 3.32 -29.62 -18.79
N MET A 299 4.38 -28.84 -18.63
CA MET A 299 4.56 -27.95 -17.48
C MET A 299 3.63 -26.73 -17.52
N VAL A 300 3.12 -26.34 -18.69
CA VAL A 300 2.15 -25.25 -18.80
C VAL A 300 0.76 -25.71 -18.34
N PRO A 301 0.16 -25.05 -17.32
CA PRO A 301 -1.18 -25.37 -16.87
C PRO A 301 -2.20 -25.36 -18.02
N GLN A 302 -3.09 -26.35 -18.05
CA GLN A 302 -4.03 -26.54 -19.16
C GLN A 302 -4.86 -25.28 -19.48
N LYS A 303 -5.31 -24.55 -18.45
CA LYS A 303 -6.07 -23.29 -18.61
C LYS A 303 -5.26 -22.13 -19.19
N MET A 304 -3.93 -22.21 -19.17
CA MET A 304 -3.00 -21.19 -19.66
C MET A 304 -2.51 -21.47 -21.08
N ARG A 305 -2.51 -22.74 -21.52
CA ARG A 305 -1.86 -23.18 -22.77
C ARG A 305 -2.12 -22.23 -23.93
N VAL A 306 -3.37 -22.00 -24.32
CA VAL A 306 -3.71 -21.14 -25.48
C VAL A 306 -3.18 -19.71 -25.32
N GLN A 307 -3.27 -19.13 -24.13
CA GLN A 307 -2.89 -17.74 -23.89
C GLN A 307 -1.37 -17.55 -23.82
N LEU A 308 -0.68 -18.52 -23.23
CA LEU A 308 0.76 -18.45 -23.02
C LEU A 308 1.56 -18.99 -24.22
N MET A 309 0.96 -19.88 -25.03
CA MET A 309 1.62 -20.46 -26.21
C MET A 309 2.29 -19.41 -27.10
N PRO A 310 1.63 -18.29 -27.49
CA PRO A 310 2.28 -17.24 -28.27
C PRO A 310 3.56 -16.70 -27.61
N SER A 311 3.57 -16.41 -26.32
CA SER A 311 4.77 -15.92 -25.65
C SER A 311 5.89 -16.97 -25.61
N ILE A 312 5.56 -18.25 -25.41
CA ILE A 312 6.54 -19.35 -25.34
C ILE A 312 7.20 -19.60 -26.70
N VAL A 313 6.41 -19.72 -27.76
CA VAL A 313 6.91 -20.09 -29.10
C VAL A 313 7.76 -19.00 -29.76
N TYR A 314 7.65 -17.76 -29.27
CA TYR A 314 8.42 -16.60 -29.73
C TYR A 314 9.50 -16.17 -28.73
N SER A 315 9.72 -16.95 -27.67
CA SER A 315 10.71 -16.63 -26.66
C SER A 315 12.13 -16.85 -27.16
N THR A 316 13.07 -16.11 -26.56
CA THR A 316 14.50 -16.29 -26.79
C THR A 316 15.19 -16.47 -25.45
N ARG A 317 16.40 -17.07 -25.48
CA ARG A 317 17.17 -17.32 -24.26
C ARG A 317 17.37 -16.04 -23.46
N THR A 318 17.00 -16.08 -22.19
CA THR A 318 17.13 -14.97 -21.26
C THR A 318 18.60 -14.75 -20.93
N LYS A 319 19.09 -13.51 -21.07
CA LYS A 319 20.48 -13.13 -20.71
C LYS A 319 20.55 -12.27 -19.45
N LYS A 320 19.46 -11.59 -19.15
CA LYS A 320 19.34 -10.61 -18.08
C LYS A 320 17.94 -10.71 -17.48
N VAL A 321 17.86 -10.68 -16.17
CA VAL A 321 16.62 -10.58 -15.40
C VAL A 321 16.66 -9.27 -14.61
N GLU A 322 15.59 -8.48 -14.70
CA GLU A 322 15.39 -7.31 -13.85
C GLU A 322 14.28 -7.56 -12.85
N ILE A 323 14.54 -7.27 -11.58
CA ILE A 323 13.53 -7.27 -10.51
C ILE A 323 13.20 -5.80 -10.21
N ILE A 324 11.95 -5.41 -10.41
CA ILE A 324 11.48 -4.03 -10.27
C ILE A 324 10.50 -3.97 -9.10
N LEU A 325 10.80 -3.12 -8.11
CA LEU A 325 10.04 -3.02 -6.86
C LEU A 325 8.95 -1.95 -7.00
N LEU A 326 7.77 -2.35 -7.48
CA LEU A 326 6.66 -1.42 -7.75
C LEU A 326 5.90 -1.02 -6.47
N GLY A 327 5.91 -1.89 -5.48
CA GLY A 327 5.33 -1.66 -4.16
C GLY A 327 5.83 -2.66 -3.12
N GLY A 328 5.31 -2.60 -1.89
CA GLY A 328 5.77 -3.43 -0.78
C GLY A 328 7.07 -2.94 -0.11
N GLN A 329 7.57 -1.73 -0.40
CA GLN A 329 8.66 -1.11 0.40
C GLN A 329 8.22 -0.80 1.84
N GLU A 330 6.94 -0.47 2.00
CA GLU A 330 6.22 -0.30 3.25
C GLU A 330 5.13 -1.40 3.30
N ILE A 331 4.51 -1.59 4.46
CA ILE A 331 3.39 -2.53 4.60
C ILE A 331 2.21 -2.05 3.73
N GLY A 332 1.84 -2.85 2.73
CA GLY A 332 0.75 -2.56 1.80
C GLY A 332 1.17 -2.52 0.34
N ARG A 333 0.19 -2.55 -0.58
CA ARG A 333 0.38 -2.38 -2.03
C ARG A 333 1.53 -3.22 -2.62
N SER A 334 1.62 -4.50 -2.25
CA SER A 334 2.67 -5.40 -2.72
C SER A 334 2.65 -5.53 -4.23
N ALA A 335 3.81 -5.37 -4.85
CA ALA A 335 4.02 -5.73 -6.25
C ALA A 335 5.52 -5.76 -6.56
N VAL A 336 5.99 -6.92 -7.01
CA VAL A 336 7.35 -7.09 -7.53
C VAL A 336 7.27 -7.64 -8.93
N LEU A 337 7.81 -6.91 -9.90
CA LEU A 337 7.85 -7.32 -11.28
C LEU A 337 9.19 -8.00 -11.58
N VAL A 338 9.15 -9.24 -12.06
CA VAL A 338 10.33 -9.96 -12.57
C VAL A 338 10.26 -9.96 -14.09
N LYS A 339 11.13 -9.17 -14.70
CA LYS A 339 11.21 -8.89 -16.14
C LYS A 339 12.30 -9.73 -16.80
N THR A 340 11.97 -10.31 -17.95
CA THR A 340 12.90 -10.96 -18.88
C THR A 340 12.94 -10.19 -20.20
N SER A 341 13.76 -10.63 -21.16
CA SER A 341 13.86 -10.00 -22.49
C SER A 341 12.59 -10.11 -23.34
N SER A 342 11.72 -11.08 -23.05
CA SER A 342 10.52 -11.39 -23.85
C SER A 342 9.20 -11.16 -23.10
N GLY A 343 9.24 -10.81 -21.81
CA GLY A 343 8.05 -10.63 -21.00
C GLY A 343 8.37 -10.57 -19.51
N GLY A 344 7.51 -11.17 -18.69
CA GLY A 344 7.73 -11.21 -17.25
C GLY A 344 6.54 -11.70 -16.44
N ILE A 345 6.78 -11.85 -15.14
CA ILE A 345 5.76 -12.20 -14.16
C ILE A 345 5.65 -11.11 -13.10
N LEU A 346 4.44 -10.87 -12.64
CA LEU A 346 4.16 -9.94 -11.55
C LEU A 346 3.85 -10.73 -10.28
N MET A 347 4.63 -10.51 -9.23
CA MET A 347 4.44 -11.11 -7.91
C MET A 347 3.57 -10.20 -7.06
N ASP A 348 2.34 -10.64 -6.79
CA ASP A 348 1.28 -9.89 -6.13
C ASP A 348 0.93 -8.55 -6.83
N PHE A 349 -0.27 -8.04 -6.58
CA PHE A 349 -0.66 -6.69 -6.98
C PHE A 349 -1.74 -6.18 -6.02
N GLY A 350 -1.30 -5.52 -4.97
CA GLY A 350 -2.11 -5.15 -3.81
C GLY A 350 -2.68 -3.73 -3.79
N LEU A 351 -3.48 -3.43 -2.77
CA LEU A 351 -3.82 -2.06 -2.39
C LEU A 351 -3.17 -1.67 -1.06
N SER A 352 -2.83 -0.40 -0.93
CA SER A 352 -2.43 0.16 0.35
C SER A 352 -3.60 0.09 1.33
N VAL A 353 -3.40 -0.52 2.51
CA VAL A 353 -4.38 -0.50 3.61
C VAL A 353 -4.65 0.92 4.12
N ALA A 354 -3.74 1.83 3.80
CA ALA A 354 -3.55 3.09 4.46
C ALA A 354 -4.19 4.26 3.67
N ASN A 355 -4.08 4.23 2.34
CA ASN A 355 -4.70 5.23 1.46
C ASN A 355 -5.39 4.61 0.23
N GLN A 356 -5.43 3.28 0.10
CA GLN A 356 -6.01 2.55 -1.03
C GLN A 356 -5.31 2.83 -2.36
N SER A 357 -4.05 3.31 -2.37
CA SER A 357 -3.28 3.43 -3.61
C SER A 357 -2.91 2.06 -4.17
N THR A 358 -2.78 1.99 -5.48
CA THR A 358 -2.14 0.88 -6.18
C THR A 358 -0.62 0.93 -6.01
N PRO A 359 0.10 -0.13 -6.40
CA PRO A 359 1.54 -0.08 -6.60
C PRO A 359 1.88 0.87 -7.75
N LEU A 360 3.14 1.31 -7.81
CA LEU A 360 3.62 2.22 -8.86
C LEU A 360 3.36 1.60 -10.23
N TRP A 361 2.72 2.35 -11.12
CA TRP A 361 2.60 1.93 -12.52
C TRP A 361 3.93 2.15 -13.26
N GLU A 362 4.42 1.08 -13.88
CA GLU A 362 5.54 1.12 -14.85
C GLU A 362 5.09 0.47 -16.17
N PRO A 363 5.60 0.91 -17.33
CA PRO A 363 5.15 0.38 -18.63
C PRO A 363 5.31 -1.13 -18.78
N GLU A 364 6.31 -1.72 -18.13
CA GLU A 364 6.51 -3.17 -18.13
C GLU A 364 5.37 -3.95 -17.46
N VAL A 365 4.56 -3.32 -16.61
CA VAL A 365 3.33 -3.93 -16.06
C VAL A 365 2.35 -4.28 -17.18
N ASN A 366 2.30 -3.50 -18.27
CA ASN A 366 1.46 -3.80 -19.43
C ASN A 366 2.05 -4.92 -20.32
N LEU A 367 3.27 -5.37 -20.02
CA LEU A 367 4.03 -6.36 -20.81
C LEU A 367 4.20 -7.69 -20.10
N ILE A 368 3.61 -7.87 -18.93
CA ILE A 368 3.64 -9.13 -18.18
C ILE A 368 2.84 -10.22 -18.91
N ASP A 369 3.21 -11.47 -18.67
CA ASP A 369 2.50 -12.66 -19.15
C ASP A 369 1.49 -13.15 -18.11
N THR A 370 1.90 -13.18 -16.85
CA THR A 370 1.14 -13.79 -15.74
C THR A 370 1.36 -13.04 -14.44
N VAL A 371 0.33 -13.04 -13.59
CA VAL A 371 0.41 -12.58 -12.19
C VAL A 371 0.45 -13.80 -11.27
N LEU A 372 1.34 -13.81 -10.27
CA LEU A 372 1.42 -14.84 -9.24
C LEU A 372 1.01 -14.24 -7.91
N VAL A 373 -0.03 -14.80 -7.30
CA VAL A 373 -0.58 -14.32 -6.03
C VAL A 373 -0.18 -15.27 -4.91
N THR A 374 0.45 -14.74 -3.86
CA THR A 374 0.95 -15.51 -2.71
C THR A 374 -0.16 -15.93 -1.76
N HIS A 375 -1.05 -14.99 -1.43
CA HIS A 375 -2.15 -15.21 -0.51
C HIS A 375 -3.26 -14.18 -0.70
N SER A 376 -4.38 -14.34 0.02
CA SER A 376 -5.63 -13.63 -0.29
C SER A 376 -5.80 -12.25 0.36
N HIS A 377 -4.83 -11.73 1.13
CA HIS A 377 -5.00 -10.40 1.74
C HIS A 377 -5.06 -9.30 0.68
N LEU A 378 -5.84 -8.25 0.95
CA LEU A 378 -6.10 -7.16 0.00
C LEU A 378 -4.85 -6.34 -0.34
N ASP A 379 -3.86 -6.31 0.55
CA ASP A 379 -2.56 -5.71 0.27
C ASP A 379 -1.68 -6.53 -0.67
N HIS A 380 -2.11 -7.74 -1.07
CA HIS A 380 -1.47 -8.57 -2.10
C HIS A 380 -2.38 -8.79 -3.33
N VAL A 381 -3.70 -8.74 -3.18
CA VAL A 381 -4.66 -9.00 -4.29
C VAL A 381 -5.56 -7.84 -4.65
N GLY A 382 -5.64 -6.80 -3.80
CA GLY A 382 -6.60 -5.72 -3.93
C GLY A 382 -6.42 -4.90 -5.20
N GLY A 383 -5.24 -4.87 -5.79
CA GLY A 383 -4.97 -4.16 -7.03
C GLY A 383 -5.44 -4.92 -8.27
N LEU A 384 -5.75 -6.22 -8.17
CA LEU A 384 -6.09 -7.04 -9.34
C LEU A 384 -7.24 -6.45 -10.18
N PRO A 385 -8.37 -5.98 -9.60
CA PRO A 385 -9.41 -5.35 -10.41
C PRO A 385 -8.92 -4.12 -11.18
N VAL A 386 -7.98 -3.34 -10.63
CA VAL A 386 -7.40 -2.20 -11.33
C VAL A 386 -6.54 -2.64 -12.50
N LEU A 387 -5.71 -3.67 -12.30
CA LEU A 387 -4.85 -4.25 -13.34
C LEU A 387 -5.68 -4.83 -14.50
N TYR A 388 -6.76 -5.55 -14.19
CA TYR A 388 -7.64 -6.24 -15.16
C TYR A 388 -8.56 -5.31 -15.98
N GLU A 389 -8.44 -3.99 -15.82
CA GLU A 389 -9.01 -3.04 -16.79
C GLU A 389 -8.37 -3.22 -18.17
N GLU A 390 -7.04 -3.36 -18.23
CA GLU A 390 -6.26 -3.48 -19.47
C GLU A 390 -5.59 -4.86 -19.59
N PHE A 391 -5.20 -5.46 -18.46
CA PHE A 391 -4.55 -6.77 -18.46
C PHE A 391 -5.55 -7.87 -18.80
N THR A 392 -5.19 -8.69 -19.79
CA THR A 392 -6.00 -9.83 -20.25
C THR A 392 -5.40 -11.18 -19.89
N GLY A 393 -4.20 -11.20 -19.30
CA GLY A 393 -3.44 -12.37 -18.88
C GLY A 393 -4.12 -13.21 -17.80
N LYS A 394 -3.47 -14.32 -17.43
CA LYS A 394 -3.90 -15.14 -16.29
C LYS A 394 -3.26 -14.63 -15.00
N TRP A 395 -3.94 -14.91 -13.90
CA TRP A 395 -3.34 -14.85 -12.59
C TRP A 395 -3.44 -16.23 -11.94
N CYS A 396 -2.40 -16.57 -11.19
CA CYS A 396 -2.18 -17.89 -10.64
C CYS A 396 -2.09 -17.82 -9.13
N SER A 397 -2.74 -18.77 -8.46
CA SER A 397 -2.59 -19.00 -7.03
C SER A 397 -2.98 -20.43 -6.71
N VAL A 398 -2.72 -20.87 -5.48
CA VAL A 398 -3.32 -22.12 -4.99
C VAL A 398 -4.81 -21.95 -4.72
N ALA A 399 -5.56 -23.04 -4.80
CA ALA A 399 -7.03 -22.99 -4.80
C ALA A 399 -7.67 -22.24 -3.61
N PRO A 400 -7.22 -22.40 -2.34
CA PRO A 400 -7.80 -21.66 -1.22
C PRO A 400 -7.62 -20.15 -1.36
N THR A 401 -6.44 -19.71 -1.77
CA THR A 401 -6.13 -18.28 -2.02
C THR A 401 -7.05 -17.71 -3.09
N GLY A 402 -7.22 -18.43 -4.21
CA GLY A 402 -8.11 -18.02 -5.28
C GLY A 402 -9.56 -17.80 -4.81
N ALA A 403 -10.11 -18.75 -4.05
CA ALA A 403 -11.48 -18.67 -3.55
C ALA A 403 -11.67 -17.52 -2.55
N VAL A 404 -10.76 -17.38 -1.57
CA VAL A 404 -10.87 -16.34 -0.54
C VAL A 404 -10.63 -14.94 -1.14
N ALA A 405 -9.68 -14.80 -2.07
CA ALA A 405 -9.41 -13.52 -2.73
C ALA A 405 -10.66 -12.96 -3.42
N MET A 406 -11.42 -13.80 -4.13
CA MET A 406 -12.65 -13.36 -4.79
C MET A 406 -13.69 -12.84 -3.80
N THR A 407 -13.89 -13.54 -2.67
CA THR A 407 -14.81 -13.11 -1.62
C THR A 407 -14.38 -11.77 -1.00
N LEU A 408 -13.08 -11.58 -0.75
CA LEU A 408 -12.55 -10.34 -0.17
C LEU A 408 -12.61 -9.16 -1.14
N LEU A 409 -12.39 -9.37 -2.44
CA LEU A 409 -12.53 -8.32 -3.45
C LEU A 409 -13.99 -7.84 -3.58
N GLU A 410 -14.96 -8.76 -3.55
CA GLU A 410 -16.38 -8.43 -3.56
C GLU A 410 -16.79 -7.68 -2.28
N ASP A 411 -16.34 -8.14 -1.11
CA ASP A 411 -16.60 -7.46 0.17
C ASP A 411 -16.00 -6.05 0.17
N ALA A 412 -14.76 -5.89 -0.29
CA ALA A 412 -14.09 -4.58 -0.40
C ALA A 412 -14.92 -3.58 -1.25
N LEU A 413 -15.47 -4.03 -2.39
CA LEU A 413 -16.34 -3.20 -3.23
C LEU A 413 -17.62 -2.80 -2.48
N ASN A 414 -18.25 -3.77 -1.79
CA ASN A 414 -19.52 -3.56 -1.07
C ASN A 414 -19.38 -2.60 0.11
N VAL A 415 -18.23 -2.61 0.79
CA VAL A 415 -17.93 -1.67 1.89
C VAL A 415 -17.40 -0.32 1.40
N GLY A 416 -17.34 -0.10 0.07
CA GLY A 416 -17.01 1.18 -0.52
C GLY A 416 -15.52 1.44 -0.71
N THR A 417 -14.70 0.40 -0.90
CA THR A 417 -13.30 0.54 -1.34
C THR A 417 -13.22 0.58 -2.88
N PRO A 418 -12.47 1.52 -3.48
CA PRO A 418 -11.84 2.68 -2.86
C PRO A 418 -12.85 3.75 -2.43
N LEU A 419 -12.45 4.61 -1.50
CA LEU A 419 -13.25 5.70 -0.98
C LEU A 419 -13.23 6.92 -1.92
N PRO A 420 -14.31 7.73 -1.97
CA PRO A 420 -14.27 9.05 -2.59
C PRO A 420 -13.20 9.96 -1.96
N PRO A 421 -12.62 10.93 -2.70
CA PRO A 421 -12.93 11.26 -4.10
C PRO A 421 -12.29 10.31 -5.13
N ARG A 422 -11.27 9.54 -4.74
CA ARG A 422 -10.45 8.70 -5.64
C ARG A 422 -11.26 7.72 -6.47
N LYS A 423 -12.28 7.10 -5.86
CA LYS A 423 -13.22 6.22 -6.55
C LYS A 423 -13.79 6.80 -7.85
N ASN A 424 -14.01 8.12 -7.87
CA ASN A 424 -14.69 8.82 -8.94
C ASN A 424 -13.72 9.63 -9.82
N ASP A 425 -12.41 9.56 -9.56
CA ASP A 425 -11.41 10.27 -10.34
C ASP A 425 -10.97 9.39 -11.53
N PRO A 426 -11.34 9.73 -12.78
CA PRO A 426 -10.99 8.94 -13.95
C PRO A 426 -9.48 8.97 -14.28
N THR A 427 -8.72 9.83 -13.61
CA THR A 427 -7.25 9.95 -13.76
C THR A 427 -6.49 9.18 -12.69
N ASP A 428 -7.16 8.69 -11.64
CA ASP A 428 -6.60 7.81 -10.62
C ASP A 428 -6.76 6.34 -11.03
N MET A 429 -5.69 5.54 -10.87
CA MET A 429 -5.77 4.11 -11.19
C MET A 429 -6.81 3.36 -10.38
N VAL A 430 -6.98 3.71 -9.11
CA VAL A 430 -7.85 2.96 -8.20
C VAL A 430 -9.33 3.03 -8.59
N SER A 431 -9.75 4.05 -9.35
CA SER A 431 -11.13 4.18 -9.85
C SER A 431 -11.58 2.98 -10.72
N ARG A 432 -10.62 2.21 -11.24
CA ARG A 432 -10.84 0.97 -12.00
C ARG A 432 -11.15 -0.25 -11.12
N PHE A 433 -11.19 -0.08 -9.81
CA PHE A 433 -11.71 -1.12 -8.91
C PHE A 433 -13.24 -1.19 -9.04
N THR A 434 -13.68 -1.94 -10.05
CA THR A 434 -15.09 -2.05 -10.44
C THR A 434 -15.58 -3.49 -10.36
N LYS A 435 -16.91 -3.68 -10.33
CA LYS A 435 -17.52 -5.00 -10.35
C LYS A 435 -17.18 -5.76 -11.63
N GLU A 436 -17.17 -5.06 -12.75
CA GLU A 436 -16.84 -5.59 -14.07
C GLU A 436 -15.41 -6.14 -14.08
N ASN A 437 -14.47 -5.42 -13.46
CA ASN A 437 -13.09 -5.89 -13.40
C ASN A 437 -12.88 -7.02 -12.39
N ILE A 438 -13.60 -7.05 -11.27
CA ILE A 438 -13.63 -8.23 -10.38
C ILE A 438 -14.09 -9.48 -11.15
N GLN A 439 -15.08 -9.36 -12.05
CA GLN A 439 -15.49 -10.49 -12.89
C GLN A 439 -14.40 -10.92 -13.87
N ARG A 440 -13.62 -9.97 -14.41
CA ARG A 440 -12.44 -10.29 -15.25
C ARG A 440 -11.36 -11.02 -14.45
N VAL A 441 -11.11 -10.62 -13.20
CA VAL A 441 -10.22 -11.34 -12.28
C VAL A 441 -10.72 -12.77 -12.10
N ALA A 442 -11.99 -12.96 -11.74
CA ALA A 442 -12.58 -14.29 -11.54
C ALA A 442 -12.42 -15.21 -12.77
N LYS A 443 -12.68 -14.67 -13.97
CA LYS A 443 -12.61 -15.41 -15.25
C LYS A 443 -11.19 -15.87 -15.60
N ASN A 444 -10.17 -15.16 -15.12
CA ASN A 444 -8.77 -15.38 -15.51
C ASN A 444 -7.93 -16.09 -14.46
N HIS A 445 -8.56 -16.66 -13.43
CA HIS A 445 -7.86 -17.43 -12.40
C HIS A 445 -7.43 -18.82 -12.89
N VAL A 446 -6.20 -19.20 -12.53
CA VAL A 446 -5.63 -20.52 -12.74
C VAL A 446 -5.10 -21.07 -11.41
N ASN A 447 -5.45 -22.32 -11.12
CA ASN A 447 -4.97 -23.01 -9.92
C ASN A 447 -3.58 -23.59 -10.15
N LEU A 448 -2.69 -23.34 -9.20
CA LEU A 448 -1.43 -24.07 -9.02
C LEU A 448 -1.54 -25.03 -7.84
N GLU A 449 -0.63 -26.01 -7.81
CA GLU A 449 -0.55 -27.03 -6.77
C GLU A 449 0.74 -26.85 -5.96
N VAL A 450 0.63 -26.91 -4.63
CA VAL A 450 1.79 -26.77 -3.73
C VAL A 450 2.80 -27.88 -4.02
N GLY A 451 4.07 -27.51 -4.14
CA GLY A 451 5.18 -28.44 -4.41
C GLY A 451 5.30 -28.89 -5.86
N LYS A 452 4.39 -28.48 -6.76
CA LYS A 452 4.43 -28.85 -8.18
C LYS A 452 4.90 -27.68 -9.05
N SER A 453 5.97 -27.91 -9.81
CA SER A 453 6.52 -26.94 -10.74
C SER A 453 5.58 -26.76 -11.95
N SER A 454 5.37 -25.51 -12.37
CA SER A 454 4.54 -25.15 -13.53
C SER A 454 5.19 -24.01 -14.30
N GLU A 455 5.15 -24.06 -15.63
CA GLU A 455 5.61 -22.96 -16.48
C GLU A 455 4.49 -21.94 -16.67
N VAL A 456 4.75 -20.70 -16.23
CA VAL A 456 3.73 -19.64 -16.12
C VAL A 456 4.04 -18.42 -16.98
N ALA A 457 5.28 -18.30 -17.43
CA ALA A 457 5.69 -17.41 -18.51
C ALA A 457 6.80 -18.10 -19.31
N ALA A 458 7.17 -17.57 -20.47
CA ALA A 458 8.17 -18.20 -21.31
C ALA A 458 9.53 -18.32 -20.58
N GLY A 459 10.00 -19.57 -20.38
CA GLY A 459 11.24 -19.84 -19.66
C GLY A 459 11.18 -19.60 -18.15
N VAL A 460 9.97 -19.40 -17.59
CA VAL A 460 9.75 -19.10 -16.17
C VAL A 460 8.93 -20.21 -15.54
N VAL A 461 9.61 -21.04 -14.74
CA VAL A 461 9.02 -22.15 -14.00
C VAL A 461 8.85 -21.74 -12.55
N VAL A 462 7.68 -21.98 -11.96
CA VAL A 462 7.40 -21.64 -10.57
C VAL A 462 6.93 -22.83 -9.78
N THR A 463 7.39 -22.91 -8.53
CA THR A 463 6.98 -23.94 -7.57
C THR A 463 6.42 -23.25 -6.32
N PRO A 464 5.11 -23.38 -6.04
CA PRO A 464 4.53 -22.85 -4.81
C PRO A 464 5.00 -23.66 -3.59
N ILE A 465 5.42 -22.99 -2.53
CA ILE A 465 5.91 -23.57 -1.27
C ILE A 465 5.02 -23.06 -0.14
N GLN A 466 4.56 -23.93 0.75
CA GLN A 466 3.69 -23.56 1.87
C GLN A 466 4.32 -22.46 2.76
N ALA A 467 3.65 -21.31 2.89
CA ALA A 467 4.14 -20.16 3.67
C ALA A 467 3.63 -20.10 5.11
N SER A 468 2.61 -20.90 5.47
CA SER A 468 2.05 -21.00 6.82
C SER A 468 1.59 -19.68 7.46
N HIS A 469 1.31 -18.66 6.65
CA HIS A 469 0.78 -17.36 7.10
C HIS A 469 -0.74 -17.41 7.30
N ILE A 470 -1.49 -17.67 6.24
CA ILE A 470 -2.94 -17.89 6.25
C ILE A 470 -3.33 -19.13 5.43
N PRO A 471 -4.56 -19.65 5.52
CA PRO A 471 -5.01 -20.75 4.66
C PRO A 471 -4.78 -20.46 3.17
N GLY A 472 -3.95 -21.29 2.51
CA GLY A 472 -3.57 -21.11 1.10
C GLY A 472 -2.34 -20.22 0.85
N SER A 473 -1.72 -19.64 1.88
CA SER A 473 -0.51 -18.83 1.70
C SER A 473 0.65 -19.66 1.17
N VAL A 474 1.30 -19.15 0.12
CA VAL A 474 2.48 -19.75 -0.50
C VAL A 474 3.56 -18.71 -0.79
N ALA A 475 4.81 -19.13 -0.64
CA ALA A 475 5.97 -18.55 -1.29
C ALA A 475 6.10 -19.13 -2.70
N TYR A 476 6.77 -18.43 -3.61
CA TYR A 476 7.11 -18.95 -4.92
C TYR A 476 8.63 -19.07 -5.06
N LEU A 477 9.09 -20.29 -5.36
CA LEU A 477 10.42 -20.49 -5.93
C LEU A 477 10.30 -20.39 -7.45
N VAL A 478 10.88 -19.33 -8.01
CA VAL A 478 10.90 -19.01 -9.44
C VAL A 478 12.26 -19.43 -10.01
N ASP A 479 12.24 -20.25 -11.05
CA ASP A 479 13.41 -20.65 -11.82
C ASP A 479 13.30 -20.04 -13.23
N ILE A 480 14.27 -19.20 -13.58
CA ILE A 480 14.39 -18.57 -14.89
C ILE A 480 15.70 -19.06 -15.51
N GLU A 481 15.61 -20.11 -16.31
CA GLU A 481 16.75 -20.74 -17.00
C GLU A 481 17.95 -21.05 -16.07
N GLY A 482 17.69 -21.44 -14.82
CA GLY A 482 18.69 -21.78 -13.81
C GLY A 482 18.92 -20.70 -12.74
N LEU A 483 18.51 -19.45 -12.98
CA LEU A 483 18.50 -18.39 -11.96
C LEU A 483 17.31 -18.59 -11.02
N LYS A 484 17.58 -18.72 -9.72
CA LYS A 484 16.56 -18.98 -8.70
C LYS A 484 16.22 -17.74 -7.87
N ILE A 485 14.95 -17.38 -7.87
CA ILE A 485 14.40 -16.29 -7.07
C ILE A 485 13.35 -16.87 -6.11
N LEU A 486 13.54 -16.67 -4.81
CA LEU A 486 12.53 -16.97 -3.79
C LEU A 486 11.76 -15.69 -3.46
N TYR A 487 10.45 -15.69 -3.68
CA TYR A 487 9.55 -14.63 -3.22
C TYR A 487 8.63 -15.19 -2.14
N THR A 488 8.75 -14.71 -0.91
CA THR A 488 8.03 -15.34 0.23
C THR A 488 6.55 -14.99 0.29
N GLY A 489 6.16 -13.81 -0.22
CA GLY A 489 4.96 -13.14 0.26
C GLY A 489 5.00 -12.97 1.79
N ASP A 490 3.84 -12.95 2.43
CA ASP A 490 3.77 -13.09 3.88
C ASP A 490 3.95 -14.55 4.28
N PHE A 491 4.83 -14.80 5.26
CA PHE A 491 5.17 -16.16 5.70
C PHE A 491 5.45 -16.21 7.20
N ASN A 492 5.34 -17.41 7.76
CA ASN A 492 5.52 -17.67 9.18
C ASN A 492 6.42 -18.87 9.44
N LEU A 493 7.61 -18.62 9.97
CA LEU A 493 8.56 -19.66 10.41
C LEU A 493 8.24 -20.22 11.79
N ASP A 494 7.37 -19.55 12.55
CA ASP A 494 6.94 -19.97 13.89
C ASP A 494 5.72 -20.89 13.82
N ASP A 495 5.67 -21.87 14.72
CA ASP A 495 4.48 -22.70 14.89
C ASP A 495 3.28 -21.85 15.34
N SER A 496 2.15 -22.04 14.67
CA SER A 496 0.86 -21.45 15.01
C SER A 496 -0.15 -22.52 15.40
N LEU A 497 -1.34 -22.12 15.85
CA LEU A 497 -2.40 -23.11 16.10
C LEU A 497 -3.04 -23.64 14.81
N LEU A 498 -2.83 -22.96 13.68
CA LEU A 498 -3.38 -23.34 12.38
C LEU A 498 -2.42 -24.20 11.57
N PHE A 499 -1.13 -23.84 11.59
CA PHE A 499 -0.08 -24.44 10.77
C PHE A 499 1.21 -24.60 11.58
N PRO A 500 1.98 -25.68 11.33
CA PRO A 500 3.41 -25.70 11.65
C PRO A 500 4.16 -24.57 10.94
N GLY A 501 5.29 -24.16 11.50
CA GLY A 501 6.21 -23.20 10.89
C GLY A 501 6.60 -23.62 9.47
N ALA A 502 6.69 -22.63 8.59
CA ALA A 502 7.02 -22.84 7.19
C ALA A 502 8.43 -23.42 7.01
N GLN A 503 8.56 -24.36 6.08
CA GLN A 503 9.85 -24.91 5.67
C GLN A 503 10.32 -24.19 4.41
N MET A 504 10.98 -23.04 4.61
CA MET A 504 11.47 -22.20 3.51
C MET A 504 12.86 -22.64 3.04
N PRO A 505 13.12 -22.66 1.72
CA PRO A 505 14.45 -22.92 1.20
C PRO A 505 15.41 -21.77 1.56
N THR A 506 16.69 -22.10 1.69
CA THR A 506 17.76 -21.14 1.99
C THR A 506 18.72 -20.93 0.81
N GLU A 507 18.62 -21.78 -0.22
CA GLU A 507 19.47 -21.74 -1.41
C GLU A 507 18.73 -21.12 -2.58
N SER A 508 18.99 -19.84 -2.83
CA SER A 508 18.58 -19.11 -4.03
C SER A 508 19.61 -18.04 -4.39
N ASP A 509 19.55 -17.52 -5.61
CA ASP A 509 20.38 -16.40 -6.06
C ASP A 509 19.84 -15.08 -5.51
N VAL A 510 18.51 -14.97 -5.40
CA VAL A 510 17.81 -13.87 -4.74
C VAL A 510 16.72 -14.39 -3.82
N THR A 511 16.65 -13.84 -2.61
CA THR A 511 15.54 -14.02 -1.68
C THR A 511 14.88 -12.67 -1.42
N ILE A 512 13.62 -12.53 -1.82
CA ILE A 512 12.75 -11.38 -1.54
C ILE A 512 11.77 -11.78 -0.45
N PHE A 513 11.89 -11.18 0.73
CA PHE A 513 11.22 -11.67 1.94
C PHE A 513 10.46 -10.59 2.72
N ASP A 514 9.38 -11.02 3.39
CA ASP A 514 8.60 -10.19 4.32
C ASP A 514 9.39 -9.79 5.57
N GLY A 515 9.44 -8.48 5.83
CA GLY A 515 10.13 -7.83 6.94
C GLY A 515 9.18 -7.21 7.97
N THR A 516 7.90 -7.60 8.00
CA THR A 516 6.88 -6.97 8.86
C THR A 516 7.27 -6.92 10.33
N TYR A 517 7.96 -7.95 10.83
CA TYR A 517 8.42 -8.06 12.21
C TYR A 517 9.93 -7.87 12.39
N TRP A 518 10.66 -7.47 11.35
CA TRP A 518 12.08 -7.19 11.49
C TRP A 518 12.33 -6.12 12.55
N GLY A 519 13.21 -6.40 13.51
CA GLY A 519 13.54 -5.47 14.61
C GLY A 519 12.44 -5.29 15.68
N ARG A 520 11.27 -5.93 15.52
CA ARG A 520 10.16 -5.83 16.48
C ARG A 520 10.30 -6.87 17.59
N GLU A 521 9.63 -6.61 18.72
CA GLU A 521 9.48 -7.62 19.78
C GLU A 521 8.64 -8.82 19.29
N ASP A 522 9.04 -10.01 19.71
CA ASP A 522 8.36 -11.25 19.36
C ASP A 522 7.00 -11.39 20.06
N PHE A 523 6.10 -12.15 19.45
CA PHE A 523 4.79 -12.46 20.01
C PHE A 523 4.82 -13.78 20.78
N ASP A 524 4.01 -13.88 21.83
CA ASP A 524 3.89 -15.06 22.68
C ASP A 524 2.44 -15.57 22.68
N ARG A 525 2.22 -16.69 21.99
CA ARG A 525 0.91 -17.33 21.87
C ARG A 525 0.41 -17.90 23.20
N GLN A 526 1.29 -18.33 24.09
CA GLN A 526 0.90 -18.83 25.42
C GLN A 526 0.44 -17.67 26.30
N ARG A 527 1.17 -16.55 26.28
CA ARG A 527 0.76 -15.32 26.98
C ARG A 527 -0.57 -14.79 26.44
N ALA A 528 -0.77 -14.80 25.12
CA ALA A 528 -2.06 -14.43 24.52
C ALA A 528 -3.20 -15.35 24.96
N ALA A 529 -2.99 -16.68 24.98
CA ALA A 529 -3.99 -17.64 25.45
C ALA A 529 -4.36 -17.43 26.94
N ALA A 530 -3.36 -17.18 27.79
CA ALA A 530 -3.57 -16.85 29.20
C ALA A 530 -4.35 -15.54 29.37
N LEU A 531 -4.08 -14.53 28.54
CA LEU A 531 -4.80 -13.26 28.54
C LEU A 531 -6.28 -13.44 28.15
N PHE A 532 -6.57 -14.23 27.10
CA PHE A 532 -7.95 -14.54 26.74
C PHE A 532 -8.69 -15.26 27.87
N ASP A 533 -8.06 -16.23 28.51
CA ASP A 533 -8.66 -16.96 29.63
C ASP A 533 -8.87 -16.08 30.87
N ASP A 534 -7.96 -15.16 31.18
CA ASP A 534 -8.15 -14.16 32.24
C ASP A 534 -9.33 -13.22 31.95
N VAL A 535 -9.32 -12.60 30.77
CA VAL A 535 -10.35 -11.62 30.39
C VAL A 535 -11.72 -12.29 30.32
N THR A 536 -11.85 -13.46 29.68
CA THR A 536 -13.15 -14.13 29.54
C THR A 536 -13.69 -14.72 30.83
N ARG A 537 -12.84 -14.93 31.85
CA ARG A 537 -13.27 -15.36 33.19
C ARG A 537 -13.80 -14.20 34.04
N ASN A 538 -13.18 -13.03 33.91
CA ASN A 538 -13.42 -11.89 34.81
C ASN A 538 -14.30 -10.79 34.20
N ASN A 539 -14.56 -10.84 32.88
CA ASN A 539 -15.28 -9.81 32.14
C ASN A 539 -16.34 -10.42 31.21
N GLY A 540 -17.33 -9.61 30.81
CA GLY A 540 -18.40 -10.02 29.91
C GLY A 540 -19.41 -8.91 29.62
N PRO A 541 -19.81 -8.68 28.35
CA PRO A 541 -19.38 -9.39 27.14
C PRO A 541 -17.93 -9.11 26.72
N VAL A 542 -17.35 -10.00 25.92
CA VAL A 542 -15.99 -9.83 25.37
C VAL A 542 -16.04 -9.69 23.85
N ILE A 543 -15.40 -8.66 23.31
CA ILE A 543 -15.30 -8.40 21.87
C ILE A 543 -13.84 -8.61 21.44
N ILE A 544 -13.64 -9.41 20.40
CA ILE A 544 -12.32 -9.74 19.84
C ILE A 544 -12.30 -9.31 18.36
N PRO A 545 -11.83 -8.10 18.05
CA PRO A 545 -11.70 -7.62 16.69
C PRO A 545 -10.61 -8.38 15.96
N SER A 546 -10.91 -8.90 14.77
CA SER A 546 -9.98 -9.74 14.01
C SER A 546 -10.21 -9.62 12.50
N PHE A 547 -9.16 -9.88 11.70
CA PHE A 547 -9.28 -9.97 10.25
C PHE A 547 -10.02 -11.25 9.83
N ALA A 548 -10.76 -11.19 8.72
CA ALA A 548 -11.65 -12.27 8.29
C ALA A 548 -10.93 -13.61 8.05
N VAL A 549 -9.69 -13.55 7.56
CA VAL A 549 -8.83 -14.70 7.28
C VAL A 549 -7.57 -14.67 8.16
N GLY A 550 -7.06 -15.83 8.55
CA GLY A 550 -5.89 -15.98 9.43
C GLY A 550 -6.24 -15.79 10.90
N ARG A 551 -6.23 -14.53 11.37
CA ARG A 551 -6.32 -14.19 12.80
C ARG A 551 -7.60 -14.73 13.44
N THR A 552 -8.73 -14.67 12.75
CA THR A 552 -10.02 -15.14 13.29
C THR A 552 -9.97 -16.63 13.57
N GLN A 553 -9.48 -17.43 12.62
CA GLN A 553 -9.44 -18.88 12.76
C GLN A 553 -8.46 -19.29 13.87
N GLU A 554 -7.33 -18.59 14.02
CA GLU A 554 -6.36 -18.86 15.08
C GLU A 554 -6.95 -18.53 16.47
N VAL A 555 -7.63 -17.39 16.61
CA VAL A 555 -8.31 -17.01 17.85
C VAL A 555 -9.39 -18.03 18.22
N LEU A 556 -10.28 -18.41 17.29
CA LEU A 556 -11.32 -19.41 17.56
C LEU A 556 -10.73 -20.75 18.02
N THR A 557 -9.65 -21.20 17.36
CA THR A 557 -8.94 -22.41 17.74
C THR A 557 -8.30 -22.29 19.13
N MET A 558 -7.77 -21.11 19.48
CA MET A 558 -7.23 -20.83 20.81
C MET A 558 -8.30 -20.89 21.89
N LEU A 559 -9.46 -20.26 21.65
CA LEU A 559 -10.61 -20.28 22.57
C LEU A 559 -11.14 -21.71 22.77
N GLU A 560 -11.14 -22.53 21.73
CA GLU A 560 -11.52 -23.95 21.82
C GLU A 560 -10.53 -24.75 22.67
N LYS A 561 -9.22 -24.65 22.37
CA LYS A 561 -8.16 -25.39 23.09
C LYS A 561 -8.06 -25.01 24.57
N THR A 562 -8.40 -23.77 24.91
CA THR A 562 -8.44 -23.29 26.31
C THR A 562 -9.77 -23.60 27.02
N GLY A 563 -10.70 -24.29 26.34
CA GLY A 563 -12.01 -24.66 26.88
C GLY A 563 -12.92 -23.47 27.16
N ILE A 564 -12.64 -22.30 26.58
CA ILE A 564 -13.49 -21.10 26.73
C ILE A 564 -14.82 -21.32 26.01
N THR A 565 -14.79 -21.96 24.84
CA THR A 565 -15.99 -22.28 24.03
C THR A 565 -16.98 -23.20 24.74
N SER A 566 -16.53 -24.03 25.69
CA SER A 566 -17.41 -24.86 26.51
C SER A 566 -18.01 -24.12 27.72
N ARG A 567 -17.41 -22.99 28.11
CA ARG A 567 -17.77 -22.22 29.31
C ARG A 567 -18.54 -20.93 28.99
N ARG A 568 -18.42 -20.45 27.76
CA ARG A 568 -18.90 -19.13 27.30
C ARG A 568 -19.57 -19.27 25.94
N ASN A 569 -20.49 -18.37 25.62
CA ASN A 569 -21.13 -18.35 24.30
C ASN A 569 -20.21 -17.67 23.27
N VAL A 570 -19.35 -18.46 22.61
CA VAL A 570 -18.44 -17.96 21.58
C VAL A 570 -19.15 -17.88 20.23
N MET A 571 -19.11 -16.70 19.62
CA MET A 571 -19.73 -16.42 18.33
C MET A 571 -18.72 -15.85 17.34
N VAL A 572 -18.91 -16.17 16.06
CA VAL A 572 -18.22 -15.55 14.93
C VAL A 572 -19.23 -14.86 14.01
N ALA A 573 -18.88 -13.71 13.43
CA ALA A 573 -19.81 -12.93 12.60
C ALA A 573 -19.17 -12.32 11.34
N GLY A 574 -20.02 -11.92 10.39
CA GLY A 574 -19.62 -11.21 9.18
C GLY A 574 -18.72 -12.04 8.26
N MET A 575 -17.77 -11.38 7.58
CA MET A 575 -16.81 -12.08 6.70
C MET A 575 -15.93 -13.08 7.46
N ALA A 576 -15.64 -12.83 8.74
CA ALA A 576 -14.94 -13.79 9.58
C ALA A 576 -15.69 -15.14 9.66
N GLU A 577 -17.02 -15.13 9.77
CA GLU A 577 -17.82 -16.37 9.77
C GLU A 577 -17.79 -17.06 8.41
N THR A 578 -17.99 -16.30 7.32
CA THR A 578 -18.00 -16.82 5.95
C THR A 578 -16.67 -17.52 5.63
N ILE A 579 -15.55 -16.85 5.88
CA ILE A 579 -14.22 -17.41 5.60
C ILE A 579 -13.90 -18.59 6.52
N THR A 580 -14.29 -18.56 7.80
CA THR A 580 -14.11 -19.71 8.71
C THR A 580 -14.82 -20.96 8.17
N LYS A 581 -16.04 -20.82 7.65
CA LYS A 581 -16.76 -21.94 7.01
C LYS A 581 -16.08 -22.39 5.72
N MET A 582 -15.66 -21.46 4.86
CA MET A 582 -14.97 -21.78 3.59
C MET A 582 -13.66 -22.54 3.81
N THR A 583 -12.95 -22.23 4.89
CA THR A 583 -11.65 -22.83 5.23
C THR A 583 -11.78 -24.11 6.07
N GLY A 584 -13.00 -24.47 6.47
CA GLY A 584 -13.31 -25.75 7.12
C GLY A 584 -12.99 -25.83 8.62
N TYR A 585 -12.67 -24.71 9.28
CA TYR A 585 -12.43 -24.72 10.73
C TYR A 585 -13.75 -24.87 11.51
N GLN A 586 -13.75 -25.77 12.49
CA GLN A 586 -14.90 -26.13 13.30
C GLN A 586 -14.53 -26.25 14.78
N GLY A 587 -15.51 -26.06 15.65
CA GLY A 587 -15.41 -26.24 17.09
C GLY A 587 -16.70 -25.80 17.78
N SER A 588 -16.65 -25.61 19.09
CA SER A 588 -17.81 -25.36 19.95
C SER A 588 -18.23 -23.88 19.96
N TRP A 589 -18.24 -23.23 18.79
CA TRP A 589 -18.72 -21.86 18.60
C TRP A 589 -19.85 -21.80 17.57
N SER A 590 -20.60 -20.69 17.56
CA SER A 590 -21.74 -20.51 16.65
C SER A 590 -21.61 -19.27 15.77
N GLY A 591 -22.40 -19.22 14.69
CA GLY A 591 -22.59 -17.98 13.93
C GLY A 591 -23.48 -17.01 14.69
N MET A 592 -23.12 -15.73 14.72
CA MET A 592 -23.94 -14.71 15.36
C MET A 592 -25.27 -14.51 14.60
N LYS A 593 -26.38 -14.50 15.33
CA LYS A 593 -27.70 -14.21 14.73
C LYS A 593 -27.75 -12.77 14.23
N LYS A 594 -28.26 -12.58 13.00
CA LYS A 594 -28.33 -11.26 12.33
C LYS A 594 -29.12 -10.18 13.09
N ASN A 595 -30.10 -10.58 13.92
CA ASN A 595 -30.93 -9.68 14.70
C ASN A 595 -30.37 -9.38 16.10
N LYS A 596 -29.18 -9.89 16.45
CA LYS A 596 -28.54 -9.60 17.73
C LYS A 596 -27.89 -8.22 17.65
N THR A 597 -28.43 -7.28 18.42
CA THR A 597 -27.98 -5.88 18.50
C THR A 597 -27.45 -5.53 19.89
N TRP A 598 -27.23 -6.53 20.74
CA TRP A 598 -26.63 -6.38 22.07
C TRP A 598 -25.98 -7.70 22.48
N LEU A 599 -24.82 -7.62 23.13
CA LEU A 599 -24.09 -8.78 23.67
C LEU A 599 -24.42 -8.95 25.16
N ASP A 600 -24.81 -10.17 25.52
CA ASP A 600 -25.09 -10.57 26.89
C ASP A 600 -23.79 -10.84 27.65
N ARG A 601 -23.85 -10.83 28.98
CA ARG A 601 -22.65 -11.01 29.81
C ARG A 601 -21.84 -12.25 29.45
N ASP A 602 -22.48 -13.33 29.00
CA ASP A 602 -21.80 -14.60 28.67
C ASP A 602 -21.24 -14.68 27.24
N ASP A 603 -21.47 -13.65 26.42
CA ASP A 603 -21.07 -13.64 25.03
C ASP A 603 -19.58 -13.30 24.85
N VAL A 604 -18.96 -13.99 23.90
CA VAL A 604 -17.63 -13.69 23.35
C VAL A 604 -17.75 -13.61 21.84
N LEU A 605 -17.56 -12.43 21.26
CA LEU A 605 -17.71 -12.19 19.84
C LEU A 605 -16.35 -12.03 19.14
N VAL A 606 -16.03 -12.93 18.21
CA VAL A 606 -14.91 -12.78 17.28
C VAL A 606 -15.45 -12.28 15.94
N THR A 607 -15.05 -11.09 15.50
CA THR A 607 -15.65 -10.49 14.29
C THR A 607 -14.70 -9.59 13.52
N GLY A 608 -15.05 -9.39 12.24
CA GLY A 608 -14.40 -8.46 11.31
C GLY A 608 -14.34 -7.02 11.82
N GLY A 609 -13.35 -6.27 11.29
CA GLY A 609 -12.95 -4.96 11.80
C GLY A 609 -11.70 -5.06 12.68
N GLY A 610 -10.67 -5.81 12.25
CA GLY A 610 -9.49 -6.11 13.05
C GLY A 610 -8.76 -4.89 13.65
N MET A 611 -8.77 -3.76 12.93
CA MET A 611 -8.22 -2.48 13.41
C MET A 611 -9.30 -1.50 13.91
N MET A 612 -10.53 -1.99 14.12
CA MET A 612 -11.71 -1.24 14.59
C MET A 612 -12.15 -0.07 13.70
N ALA A 613 -11.72 -0.02 12.44
CA ALA A 613 -12.10 1.04 11.50
C ALA A 613 -13.62 1.11 11.21
N GLY A 614 -14.35 0.01 11.44
CA GLY A 614 -15.78 -0.08 11.21
C GLY A 614 -16.30 -1.50 11.41
N GLY A 615 -17.52 -1.76 10.91
CA GLY A 615 -18.16 -3.07 11.00
C GLY A 615 -18.65 -3.43 12.40
N LEU A 616 -18.98 -4.71 12.59
CA LEU A 616 -19.60 -5.21 13.81
C LEU A 616 -18.71 -5.05 15.05
N ALA A 617 -17.38 -5.20 14.93
CA ALA A 617 -16.48 -5.00 16.06
C ALA A 617 -16.62 -3.58 16.63
N ARG A 618 -16.59 -2.57 15.76
CA ARG A 618 -16.74 -1.16 16.13
C ARG A 618 -18.13 -0.86 16.68
N GLN A 619 -19.18 -1.42 16.06
CA GLN A 619 -20.55 -1.24 16.54
C GLN A 619 -20.73 -1.75 17.97
N PHE A 620 -20.40 -3.01 18.24
CA PHE A 620 -20.58 -3.58 19.58
C PHE A 620 -19.66 -2.92 20.62
N PHE A 621 -18.47 -2.48 20.23
CA PHE A 621 -17.64 -1.68 21.12
C PHE A 621 -18.34 -0.39 21.51
N ASN A 622 -18.91 0.35 20.56
CA ASN A 622 -19.61 1.61 20.87
C ASN A 622 -20.79 1.39 21.82
N GLU A 623 -21.53 0.28 21.66
CA GLU A 623 -22.63 -0.12 22.54
C GLU A 623 -22.16 -0.48 23.97
N HIS A 624 -20.96 -1.03 24.12
CA HIS A 624 -20.40 -1.51 25.40
C HIS A 624 -19.28 -0.65 25.97
N ARG A 625 -18.93 0.48 25.35
CA ARG A 625 -17.73 1.26 25.71
C ARG A 625 -17.73 1.73 27.17
N ASP A 626 -18.91 2.02 27.72
CA ASP A 626 -19.11 2.51 29.10
C ASP A 626 -19.48 1.38 30.08
N ASN A 627 -19.57 0.14 29.60
CA ASN A 627 -19.82 -1.03 30.44
C ASN A 627 -18.52 -1.51 31.10
N LYS A 628 -18.36 -1.27 32.40
CA LYS A 628 -17.19 -1.68 33.19
C LYS A 628 -16.96 -3.19 33.24
N GLU A 629 -18.01 -3.99 33.02
CA GLU A 629 -17.91 -5.44 32.98
C GLU A 629 -17.43 -5.93 31.60
N ALA A 630 -17.67 -5.17 30.53
CA ALA A 630 -17.29 -5.57 29.18
C ALA A 630 -15.77 -5.50 28.97
N ALA A 631 -15.29 -6.24 27.97
CA ALA A 631 -13.89 -6.16 27.55
C ALA A 631 -13.71 -6.19 26.03
N VAL A 632 -12.65 -5.56 25.55
CA VAL A 632 -12.14 -5.66 24.19
C VAL A 632 -10.73 -6.24 24.23
N VAL A 633 -10.49 -7.30 23.47
CA VAL A 633 -9.14 -7.87 23.30
C VAL A 633 -8.68 -7.63 21.86
N LEU A 634 -7.85 -6.61 21.68
CA LEU A 634 -7.25 -6.28 20.39
C LEU A 634 -6.19 -7.32 20.04
N CYS A 635 -6.13 -7.71 18.77
CA CYS A 635 -5.24 -8.77 18.29
C CYS A 635 -4.52 -8.37 17.00
N GLY A 636 -3.21 -8.63 16.93
CA GLY A 636 -2.42 -8.37 15.73
C GLY A 636 -1.97 -6.93 15.54
N TYR A 637 -1.31 -6.68 14.41
CA TYR A 637 -0.77 -5.35 14.11
C TYR A 637 -1.89 -4.32 13.98
N LEU A 638 -1.74 -3.20 14.68
CA LEU A 638 -2.62 -2.04 14.60
C LEU A 638 -1.84 -0.93 13.91
N ALA A 639 -2.26 -0.55 12.71
CA ALA A 639 -1.66 0.59 12.02
C ALA A 639 -1.88 1.88 12.84
N PRO A 640 -0.90 2.79 12.92
CA PRO A 640 -1.04 4.06 13.64
C PRO A 640 -2.33 4.78 13.27
N ARG A 641 -2.98 5.37 14.27
CA ARG A 641 -4.24 6.14 14.13
C ARG A 641 -5.46 5.40 13.57
N THR A 642 -5.40 4.07 13.45
CA THR A 642 -6.66 3.30 13.36
C THR A 642 -7.42 3.40 14.69
N PRO A 643 -8.77 3.27 14.70
CA PRO A 643 -9.52 3.31 15.96
C PRO A 643 -9.03 2.30 17.01
N GLY A 644 -8.59 1.10 16.57
CA GLY A 644 -8.02 0.09 17.47
C GLY A 644 -6.70 0.56 18.08
N TRP A 645 -5.85 1.23 17.30
CA TRP A 645 -4.63 1.85 17.81
C TRP A 645 -4.94 2.99 18.80
N ASN A 646 -5.91 3.85 18.49
CA ASN A 646 -6.33 4.94 19.38
C ASN A 646 -6.89 4.41 20.71
N LEU A 647 -7.67 3.33 20.65
CA LEU A 647 -8.21 2.66 21.83
C LEU A 647 -7.09 2.12 22.73
N LEU A 648 -6.11 1.42 22.14
CA LEU A 648 -4.98 0.84 22.87
C LEU A 648 -4.10 1.89 23.56
N HIS A 649 -3.90 3.04 22.91
CA HIS A 649 -3.02 4.09 23.41
C HIS A 649 -3.74 5.15 24.27
N GLY A 650 -4.99 4.88 24.67
CA GLY A 650 -5.76 5.74 25.57
C GLY A 650 -6.22 7.06 24.95
N TYR A 651 -6.17 7.16 23.63
CA TYR A 651 -6.75 8.30 22.93
C TYR A 651 -8.28 8.22 23.04
N GLU A 652 -8.89 7.07 22.78
CA GLU A 652 -10.35 6.95 22.83
C GLU A 652 -10.90 6.68 24.24
N LYS A 653 -11.84 7.51 24.73
CA LYS A 653 -12.45 7.36 26.07
C LYS A 653 -13.30 6.08 26.18
N HIS A 654 -13.14 5.33 27.26
CA HIS A 654 -13.94 4.13 27.53
C HIS A 654 -13.88 3.77 29.02
N GLN A 655 -14.82 2.95 29.49
CA GLN A 655 -14.82 2.33 30.83
C GLN A 655 -14.69 0.81 30.81
N CYS A 656 -14.94 0.17 29.65
CA CYS A 656 -14.70 -1.26 29.47
C CYS A 656 -13.21 -1.61 29.57
N ARG A 657 -12.87 -2.87 29.85
CA ARG A 657 -11.48 -3.32 29.91
C ARG A 657 -10.92 -3.44 28.48
N VAL A 658 -9.76 -2.84 28.20
CA VAL A 658 -9.07 -3.00 26.91
C VAL A 658 -7.75 -3.71 27.14
N GLU A 659 -7.52 -4.77 26.38
CA GLU A 659 -6.31 -5.59 26.45
C GLU A 659 -5.75 -5.83 25.05
N TYR A 660 -4.44 -6.11 24.96
CA TYR A 660 -3.77 -6.39 23.70
C TYR A 660 -3.11 -7.77 23.71
N ALA A 661 -3.72 -8.71 22.99
CA ALA A 661 -3.16 -10.02 22.72
C ALA A 661 -2.27 -9.93 21.48
N ARG A 662 -0.97 -9.69 21.68
CA ARG A 662 0.01 -9.62 20.59
C ARG A 662 0.13 -10.99 19.92
N LEU A 663 -0.49 -11.12 18.76
CA LEU A 663 -0.49 -12.33 17.94
C LEU A 663 -0.18 -11.95 16.50
N SER A 664 0.73 -12.68 15.85
CA SER A 664 1.03 -12.50 14.44
C SER A 664 0.86 -13.79 13.66
N ALA A 665 0.56 -13.63 12.37
CA ALA A 665 0.65 -14.69 11.38
C ALA A 665 1.93 -14.54 10.54
N HIS A 666 2.77 -13.55 10.83
CA HIS A 666 4.10 -13.39 10.25
C HIS A 666 5.13 -14.03 11.16
N SER A 667 6.31 -14.33 10.61
CA SER A 667 7.46 -14.79 11.37
C SER A 667 7.84 -13.80 12.48
N SER A 668 8.26 -14.32 13.63
CA SER A 668 8.86 -13.53 14.71
C SER A 668 10.20 -12.93 14.25
N SER A 669 10.61 -11.83 14.87
CA SER A 669 11.84 -11.11 14.52
C SER A 669 13.06 -12.03 14.66
N THR A 670 13.10 -12.81 15.75
CA THR A 670 14.20 -13.74 16.02
C THR A 670 14.31 -14.82 14.93
N ARG A 671 13.20 -15.51 14.64
CA ARG A 671 13.17 -16.60 13.64
C ARG A 671 13.45 -16.08 12.23
N LEU A 672 12.91 -14.91 11.90
CA LEU A 672 13.15 -14.25 10.62
C LEU A 672 14.64 -13.95 10.43
N GLN A 673 15.28 -13.33 11.41
CA GLN A 673 16.71 -13.00 11.34
C GLN A 673 17.60 -14.25 11.26
N GLU A 674 17.27 -15.31 12.00
CA GLU A 674 17.97 -16.60 11.92
C GLU A 674 17.91 -17.20 10.51
N TRP A 675 16.71 -17.27 9.94
CA TRP A 675 16.52 -17.81 8.60
C TRP A 675 17.21 -16.96 7.53
N VAL A 676 17.05 -15.63 7.55
CA VAL A 676 17.71 -14.73 6.59
C VAL A 676 19.23 -14.82 6.66
N ARG A 677 19.84 -15.02 7.85
CA ARG A 677 21.28 -15.26 7.98
C ARG A 677 21.72 -16.56 7.29
N SER A 678 20.88 -17.58 7.30
CA SER A 678 21.15 -18.86 6.63
C SER A 678 20.94 -18.84 5.12
N CYS A 679 20.20 -17.87 4.57
CA CYS A 679 20.00 -17.74 3.13
C CYS A 679 21.28 -17.36 2.39
N THR A 680 21.48 -17.95 1.21
CA THR A 680 22.51 -17.55 0.24
C THR A 680 22.02 -16.44 -0.69
N GLY A 681 22.90 -15.90 -1.53
CA GLY A 681 22.54 -14.93 -2.56
C GLY A 681 22.18 -13.54 -2.01
N ILE A 682 21.49 -12.76 -2.85
CA ILE A 682 21.05 -11.40 -2.54
C ILE A 682 19.79 -11.45 -1.69
N LYS A 683 19.77 -10.68 -0.60
CA LYS A 683 18.66 -10.63 0.36
C LYS A 683 17.95 -9.29 0.22
N VAL A 684 16.69 -9.32 -0.19
CA VAL A 684 15.86 -8.14 -0.43
C VAL A 684 14.70 -8.18 0.56
N MET A 685 14.71 -7.26 1.53
CA MET A 685 13.62 -7.14 2.49
C MET A 685 12.56 -6.21 1.94
N VAL A 686 11.32 -6.69 1.93
CA VAL A 686 10.10 -5.95 1.60
C VAL A 686 9.15 -6.02 2.79
N HIS A 687 8.01 -5.34 2.73
CA HIS A 687 6.98 -5.32 3.76
C HIS A 687 7.49 -4.89 5.14
N THR A 688 8.41 -3.93 5.18
CA THR A 688 9.08 -3.57 6.44
C THR A 688 8.69 -2.15 6.89
N PRO A 689 8.56 -1.90 8.20
CA PRO A 689 8.57 -0.55 8.73
C PRO A 689 9.97 0.09 8.72
N GLU A 690 11.02 -0.72 8.56
CA GLU A 690 12.41 -0.26 8.67
C GLU A 690 12.84 0.50 7.43
N ARG A 691 13.30 1.74 7.63
CA ARG A 691 13.83 2.58 6.54
C ARG A 691 15.34 2.46 6.39
N THR A 692 16.03 1.96 7.43
CA THR A 692 17.48 1.77 7.40
C THR A 692 17.79 0.31 7.08
N PRO A 693 18.51 0.01 5.99
CA PRO A 693 18.85 -1.35 5.63
C PRO A 693 19.75 -2.02 6.69
N PRO A 694 19.41 -3.22 7.17
CA PRO A 694 20.30 -4.02 8.01
C PRO A 694 21.54 -4.51 7.25
N ASP A 695 22.61 -4.87 7.96
CA ASP A 695 23.82 -5.40 7.35
C ASP A 695 23.55 -6.65 6.50
N GLY A 696 24.01 -6.62 5.25
CA GLY A 696 23.84 -7.72 4.29
C GLY A 696 22.41 -7.90 3.76
N VAL A 697 21.51 -6.96 4.03
CA VAL A 697 20.13 -6.95 3.55
C VAL A 697 19.85 -5.66 2.79
N THR A 698 19.32 -5.78 1.59
CA THR A 698 18.88 -4.64 0.78
C THR A 698 17.43 -4.30 1.14
N VAL A 699 17.16 -3.05 1.51
CA VAL A 699 15.79 -2.50 1.60
C VAL A 699 15.60 -1.55 0.41
N PRO A 700 14.83 -1.95 -0.61
CA PRO A 700 14.77 -1.20 -1.85
C PRO A 700 13.80 -0.02 -1.79
N SER A 701 14.11 1.05 -2.54
CA SER A 701 13.18 2.15 -2.77
C SER A 701 12.15 1.82 -3.87
N GLN A 702 11.04 2.57 -3.92
CA GLN A 702 10.02 2.39 -4.95
C GLN A 702 10.61 2.59 -6.35
N GLY A 703 10.25 1.69 -7.27
CA GLY A 703 10.75 1.69 -8.64
C GLY A 703 12.23 1.30 -8.78
N GLN A 704 12.91 0.92 -7.69
CA GLN A 704 14.28 0.42 -7.76
C GLN A 704 14.35 -0.85 -8.60
N ARG A 705 15.43 -0.99 -9.36
CA ARG A 705 15.71 -2.15 -10.22
C ARG A 705 16.93 -2.91 -9.71
N ILE A 706 16.81 -4.22 -9.63
CA ILE A 706 17.93 -5.14 -9.37
C ILE A 706 18.14 -5.95 -10.65
N THR A 707 19.31 -5.81 -11.26
CA THR A 707 19.68 -6.49 -12.50
C THR A 707 20.58 -7.69 -12.21
N LEU A 708 20.26 -8.83 -12.83
CA LEU A 708 20.99 -10.08 -12.70
C LEU A 708 21.33 -10.61 -14.10
N SER A 709 22.51 -11.22 -14.24
CA SER A 709 22.88 -11.97 -15.43
C SER A 709 22.44 -13.44 -15.26
N VAL A 710 21.97 -14.05 -16.35
CA VAL A 710 21.52 -15.45 -16.42
C VAL A 710 22.54 -16.32 -17.14
#